data_AF-A0A3D1AWH8-F1
#
_entry.id   AF-A0A3D1AWH8-F1
#
_cell.length_a   1.000
_cell.length_b   1.000
_cell.length_c   1.000
_cell.angle_alpha   90.00
_cell.angle_beta   90.00
_cell.angle_gamma   90.00
#
_symmetry.space_group_name_H-M   'P 1'
#
loop_
_entity.id
_entity.type
_entity.pdbx_description
1 polymer ?
#
loop_
_entity_poly.entity_id
_entity_poly.type
_entity_poly.pdbx_seq_one_letter_code
_entity_poly.pdbx_strand_id
1 'polypeptide(L)'
;SLEDFHLVPGDIVSLYATAKDARSTSQTDIVFIQARPFEFNYSQSQQETGNSAGGDPSEKIAEREKEIIAATWNQLRAGKDNAENAKYLADVQSKIRDQSNSLVERMKSRDLGSNASTQAFVQNMEEAVKQMDPAAKELRSMRWQPALSPEQKALQYLLRAESIFRDIQISMSRNGGGGGQSGATRDMENLSELELDVNKNQYESGRQSAEDDRQKKIDEALQRLKELAHRQQQLAAQQQRTPQNFQQRWEQEMLRREAEQLRRQMEQMAQGAQPPQGSSQQSQSQGSPQGAQSSGQSRQRPSEPEIARNNQTGNRQALEQAIERLNQATREMGDSASAAGRQPNSNSSQAGARRAAERLEEAGNMLSQMRRQQTGSAVDDLERQSGQLARREEEFSQKLREKFGSGAGSERSSQDNQKLSEQFAGEKERLREDLERLERGMQQTARDMASTQPDAAAKMRDAISTLQQDEVQSRMKRSEQQIRQGLAPYAVMSEAMVVRSLHDVHDKLGEAQRLMDRSPKGDKGLEQALEQAGKVRQSLERLGNGQQRSSSGERGANSQQAGQEPGSSSAAGQGAAPRESAGGLGGGGGAAIDREGGQYSPNAPLRPMTQQEYDALGRQIAQLQQAARDNPEVARGVADLLREFNAMNPRRLGDARLLEQLEARILARTEEVEMLLRRKVDEKQGATVRSAAPAPVPQGYGEAVAEYFRRLSKSR
;
A
#
# COMPACT_ATOMS: atom_id res chain seq x y z
N SER A 1 11.74 8.21 -48.74
CA SER A 1 11.95 7.04 -47.86
C SER A 1 12.96 7.43 -46.78
N LEU A 2 13.11 6.73 -45.66
CA LEU A 2 14.24 7.01 -44.73
C LEU A 2 15.62 6.71 -45.39
N GLU A 3 15.60 6.02 -46.51
CA GLU A 3 16.76 5.66 -47.35
C GLU A 3 17.46 6.88 -47.99
N ASP A 4 16.76 8.01 -48.16
CA ASP A 4 17.31 9.22 -48.80
C ASP A 4 18.25 10.02 -47.87
N PHE A 5 18.29 9.69 -46.58
CA PHE A 5 19.02 10.45 -45.55
C PHE A 5 20.43 9.91 -45.25
N HIS A 6 20.91 8.88 -45.96
CA HIS A 6 22.23 8.26 -45.76
C HIS A 6 22.57 8.02 -44.26
N LEU A 7 21.58 7.53 -43.49
CA LEU A 7 21.69 7.37 -42.04
C LEU A 7 22.74 6.32 -41.66
N VAL A 8 23.53 6.60 -40.63
CA VAL A 8 24.52 5.68 -40.05
C VAL A 8 23.98 5.14 -38.71
N PRO A 9 24.31 3.90 -38.29
CA PRO A 9 23.96 3.42 -36.96
C PRO A 9 24.30 4.42 -35.85
N GLY A 10 23.33 4.69 -34.98
CA GLY A 10 23.43 5.70 -33.93
C GLY A 10 22.86 7.08 -34.30
N ASP A 11 22.48 7.32 -35.56
CA ASP A 11 21.72 8.51 -35.92
C ASP A 11 20.27 8.43 -35.42
N ILE A 12 19.75 9.60 -35.02
CA ILE A 12 18.40 9.75 -34.48
C ILE A 12 17.58 10.75 -35.27
N VAL A 13 16.29 10.46 -35.40
CA VAL A 13 15.28 11.41 -35.86
C VAL A 13 14.36 11.70 -34.69
N SER A 14 14.31 12.96 -34.27
CA SER A 14 13.37 13.44 -33.26
C SER A 14 12.09 13.91 -33.94
N LEU A 15 10.96 13.34 -33.56
CA LEU A 15 9.64 13.65 -34.13
C LEU A 15 8.76 14.31 -33.07
N TYR A 16 8.18 15.46 -33.42
CA TYR A 16 7.14 16.14 -32.65
C TYR A 16 6.25 16.94 -33.61
N ALA A 17 4.99 17.14 -33.24
CA ALA A 17 4.05 17.98 -33.98
C ALA A 17 3.79 19.29 -33.23
N THR A 18 3.68 20.39 -33.97
CA THR A 18 3.34 21.71 -33.42
C THR A 18 2.04 22.20 -34.05
N ALA A 19 1.03 22.48 -33.23
CA ALA A 19 -0.21 23.15 -33.62
C ALA A 19 -0.16 24.61 -33.16
N LYS A 20 -0.45 25.56 -34.07
CA LYS A 20 -0.46 27.00 -33.76
C LYS A 20 -1.85 27.59 -34.05
N ASP A 21 -2.35 28.36 -33.09
CA ASP A 21 -3.49 29.27 -33.23
C ASP A 21 -3.02 30.72 -32.97
N ALA A 22 -3.85 31.72 -33.27
CA ALA A 22 -3.54 33.14 -33.17
C ALA A 22 -3.06 33.60 -31.77
N ARG A 23 -3.35 32.83 -30.71
CA ARG A 23 -2.96 33.15 -29.32
C ARG A 23 -2.24 32.01 -28.58
N SER A 24 -2.13 30.81 -29.16
CA SER A 24 -1.55 29.65 -28.47
C SER A 24 -0.79 28.73 -29.41
N THR A 25 0.38 28.25 -28.98
CA THR A 25 1.12 27.18 -29.64
C THR A 25 1.13 25.96 -28.72
N SER A 26 0.69 24.82 -29.23
CA SER A 26 0.68 23.53 -28.54
C SER A 26 1.60 22.54 -29.25
N GLN A 27 2.37 21.77 -28.51
CA GLN A 27 3.33 20.80 -29.06
C GLN A 27 3.08 19.40 -28.47
N THR A 28 3.26 18.36 -29.26
CA THR A 28 3.20 16.96 -28.79
C THR A 28 4.46 16.56 -28.03
N ASP A 29 4.43 15.39 -27.42
CA ASP A 29 5.62 14.77 -26.83
C ASP A 29 6.66 14.50 -27.94
N ILE A 30 7.93 14.44 -27.55
CA ILE A 30 9.04 14.13 -28.46
C ILE A 30 9.22 12.61 -28.51
N VAL A 31 9.34 12.07 -29.73
CA VAL A 31 9.59 10.64 -29.98
C VAL A 31 10.88 10.50 -30.76
N PHE A 32 11.68 9.49 -30.45
CA PHE A 32 12.95 9.22 -31.12
C PHE A 32 12.85 7.98 -32.01
N ILE A 33 13.25 8.12 -33.26
CA ILE A 33 13.46 7.01 -34.19
C ILE A 33 14.98 6.81 -34.32
N GLN A 34 15.47 5.63 -33.95
CA GLN A 34 16.90 5.29 -33.98
C GLN A 34 17.21 4.43 -35.21
N ALA A 35 18.25 4.79 -35.96
CA ALA A 35 18.80 3.92 -37.00
C ALA A 35 19.61 2.79 -36.37
N ARG A 36 19.25 1.54 -36.66
CA ARG A 36 19.93 0.32 -36.18
C ARG A 36 20.40 -0.50 -37.39
N PRO A 37 21.55 -1.20 -37.29
CA PRO A 37 22.02 -2.07 -38.38
C PRO A 37 21.05 -3.24 -38.58
N PHE A 38 20.80 -3.60 -39.84
CA PHE A 38 19.87 -4.67 -40.23
C PHE A 38 20.49 -6.08 -40.18
N GLU A 39 21.82 -6.18 -40.03
CA GLU A 39 22.58 -7.44 -40.07
C GLU A 39 22.32 -8.32 -38.83
N PHE A 40 21.19 -9.04 -38.81
CA PHE A 40 20.99 -10.20 -37.96
C PHE A 40 21.81 -11.37 -38.50
N ASN A 41 23.00 -11.61 -37.93
CA ASN A 41 23.59 -12.93 -38.01
C ASN A 41 22.91 -13.82 -36.96
N TYR A 42 21.83 -14.48 -37.36
CA TYR A 42 21.20 -15.57 -36.61
C TYR A 42 22.25 -16.65 -36.31
N SER A 43 22.78 -16.67 -35.08
CA SER A 43 23.38 -17.89 -34.53
C SER A 43 22.23 -18.73 -34.00
N GLN A 44 21.86 -19.75 -34.78
CA GLN A 44 20.92 -20.77 -34.35
C GLN A 44 21.60 -21.64 -33.29
N SER A 45 21.35 -21.38 -32.01
CA SER A 45 21.37 -22.42 -30.99
C SER A 45 20.14 -22.28 -30.12
N GLN A 46 19.16 -23.15 -30.41
CA GLN A 46 18.08 -23.49 -29.51
C GLN A 46 18.69 -23.95 -28.18
N GLN A 47 18.65 -23.08 -27.18
CA GLN A 47 18.50 -23.50 -25.79
C GLN A 47 17.88 -22.32 -25.02
N GLU A 48 16.54 -22.29 -24.98
CA GLU A 48 15.79 -21.51 -24.01
C GLU A 48 16.18 -21.97 -22.61
N THR A 49 17.19 -21.32 -22.04
CA THR A 49 17.39 -21.22 -20.60
C THR A 49 17.27 -19.75 -20.28
N GLY A 50 16.10 -19.36 -19.78
CA GLY A 50 15.83 -18.00 -19.32
C GLY A 50 16.78 -17.65 -18.17
N ASN A 51 17.77 -16.81 -18.47
CA ASN A 51 18.45 -15.93 -17.53
C ASN A 51 19.45 -15.00 -18.28
N SER A 52 18.91 -14.09 -19.10
CA SER A 52 19.69 -12.93 -19.58
C SER A 52 18.85 -11.67 -19.37
N ALA A 53 18.74 -11.26 -18.10
CA ALA A 53 18.21 -9.97 -17.67
C ALA A 53 19.35 -9.00 -17.31
N GLY A 54 20.52 -9.16 -17.93
CA GLY A 54 21.66 -8.23 -17.83
C GLY A 54 21.65 -7.27 -19.01
N GLY A 55 20.89 -6.17 -18.93
CA GLY A 55 20.94 -5.11 -19.95
C GLY A 55 22.29 -4.40 -19.97
N ASP A 56 22.78 -4.09 -21.16
CA ASP A 56 24.07 -3.43 -21.43
C ASP A 56 24.16 -2.04 -20.73
N PRO A 57 25.25 -1.72 -20.01
CA PRO A 57 25.42 -0.42 -19.36
C PRO A 57 25.41 0.76 -20.34
N SER A 58 25.88 0.59 -21.57
CA SER A 58 25.85 1.66 -22.59
C SER A 58 24.42 1.94 -23.09
N GLU A 59 23.61 0.90 -23.26
CA GLU A 59 22.19 0.99 -23.61
C GLU A 59 21.41 1.73 -22.51
N LYS A 60 21.67 1.41 -21.23
CA LYS A 60 21.06 2.09 -20.08
C LYS A 60 21.42 3.58 -19.99
N ILE A 61 22.65 3.97 -20.36
CA ILE A 61 23.09 5.38 -20.36
C ILE A 61 22.34 6.15 -21.46
N ALA A 62 22.22 5.56 -22.66
CA ALA A 62 21.50 6.18 -23.78
C ALA A 62 19.98 6.27 -23.55
N GLU A 63 19.38 5.29 -22.88
CA GLU A 63 17.97 5.35 -22.46
C GLU A 63 17.70 6.49 -21.49
N ARG A 64 18.54 6.64 -20.46
CA ARG A 64 18.40 7.74 -19.49
C ARG A 64 18.56 9.11 -20.14
N GLU A 65 19.46 9.27 -21.11
CA GLU A 65 19.58 10.53 -21.85
C GLU A 65 18.30 10.85 -22.66
N LYS A 66 17.63 9.84 -23.25
CA LYS A 66 16.32 10.03 -23.90
C LYS A 66 15.25 10.50 -22.90
N GLU A 67 15.25 9.94 -21.69
CA GLU A 67 14.32 10.36 -20.63
C GLU A 67 14.56 11.81 -20.21
N ILE A 68 15.83 12.24 -20.10
CA ILE A 68 16.16 13.63 -19.79
C ILE A 68 15.66 14.55 -20.91
N ILE A 69 15.95 14.25 -22.18
CA ILE A 69 15.48 15.09 -23.29
C ILE A 69 13.95 15.17 -23.32
N ALA A 70 13.26 14.05 -23.06
CA ALA A 70 11.80 14.03 -22.96
C ALA A 70 11.30 14.92 -21.80
N ALA A 71 11.96 14.87 -20.64
CA ALA A 71 11.63 15.71 -19.49
C ALA A 71 11.92 17.20 -19.74
N THR A 72 13.06 17.53 -20.33
CA THR A 72 13.44 18.89 -20.76
C THR A 72 12.44 19.44 -21.78
N TRP A 73 12.02 18.62 -22.75
CA TRP A 73 10.98 18.96 -23.73
C TRP A 73 9.62 19.18 -23.08
N ASN A 74 9.23 18.33 -22.12
CA ASN A 74 7.99 18.49 -21.37
C ASN A 74 7.96 19.80 -20.59
N GLN A 75 9.10 20.15 -19.97
CA GLN A 75 9.23 21.39 -19.22
C GLN A 75 9.20 22.62 -20.13
N LEU A 76 9.85 22.56 -21.29
CA LEU A 76 9.78 23.60 -22.32
C LEU A 76 8.34 23.84 -22.76
N ARG A 77 7.58 22.76 -23.03
CA ARG A 77 6.17 22.85 -23.44
C ARG A 77 5.23 23.35 -22.35
N ALA A 78 5.51 23.01 -21.09
CA ALA A 78 4.69 23.44 -19.97
C ALA A 78 4.75 24.96 -19.74
N GLY A 79 5.82 25.64 -20.20
CA GLY A 79 5.98 27.09 -20.14
C GLY A 79 6.00 27.68 -18.72
N LYS A 80 6.17 26.83 -17.69
CA LYS A 80 6.25 27.23 -16.28
C LYS A 80 7.69 27.16 -15.83
N ASP A 81 8.19 28.25 -15.25
CA ASP A 81 9.50 28.25 -14.60
C ASP A 81 9.43 27.39 -13.34
N ASN A 82 10.17 26.28 -13.32
CA ASN A 82 10.27 25.41 -12.16
C ASN A 82 11.75 25.17 -11.83
N ALA A 83 12.23 25.94 -10.85
CA ALA A 83 13.61 25.90 -10.38
C ALA A 83 13.99 24.53 -9.78
N GLU A 84 13.04 23.83 -9.16
CA GLU A 84 13.27 22.50 -8.59
C GLU A 84 13.48 21.46 -9.68
N ASN A 85 12.63 21.46 -10.71
CA ASN A 85 12.79 20.59 -11.88
C ASN A 85 14.10 20.89 -12.62
N ALA A 86 14.48 22.16 -12.71
CA ALA A 86 15.71 22.60 -13.39
C ALA A 86 16.95 22.08 -12.68
N LYS A 87 16.98 22.22 -11.36
CA LYS A 87 18.04 21.68 -10.51
C LYS A 87 18.08 20.16 -10.60
N TYR A 88 16.92 19.50 -10.51
CA TYR A 88 16.82 18.04 -10.61
C TYR A 88 17.37 17.53 -11.95
N LEU A 89 16.87 18.02 -13.08
CA LEU A 89 17.31 17.59 -14.40
C LEU A 89 18.79 17.86 -14.64
N ALA A 90 19.30 19.01 -14.18
CA ALA A 90 20.72 19.29 -14.27
C ALA A 90 21.60 18.36 -13.43
N ASP A 91 21.13 17.96 -12.25
CA ASP A 91 21.84 17.03 -11.38
C ASP A 91 21.80 15.61 -11.96
N VAL A 92 20.68 15.18 -12.57
CA VAL A 92 20.60 13.92 -13.31
C VAL A 92 21.53 13.95 -14.53
N GLN A 93 21.52 15.01 -15.35
CA GLN A 93 22.43 15.18 -16.49
C GLN A 93 23.91 15.11 -16.06
N SER A 94 24.26 15.76 -14.95
CA SER A 94 25.62 15.73 -14.40
C SER A 94 26.03 14.32 -13.94
N LYS A 95 25.10 13.56 -13.35
CA LYS A 95 25.36 12.17 -12.95
C LYS A 95 25.59 11.26 -14.15
N ILE A 96 24.81 11.41 -15.23
CA ILE A 96 25.02 10.63 -16.46
C ILE A 96 26.37 10.97 -17.09
N ARG A 97 26.74 12.25 -17.12
CA ARG A 97 28.07 12.71 -17.55
C ARG A 97 29.18 12.00 -16.76
N ASP A 98 29.07 11.99 -15.43
CA ASP A 98 30.07 11.39 -14.56
C ASP A 98 30.16 9.86 -14.75
N GLN A 99 29.01 9.19 -14.94
CA GLN A 99 28.94 7.74 -15.28
C GLN A 99 29.59 7.42 -16.63
N SER A 100 29.32 8.24 -17.64
CA SER A 100 29.92 8.10 -18.97
C SER A 100 31.44 8.33 -18.92
N ASN A 101 31.90 9.30 -18.11
CA ASN A 101 33.33 9.57 -17.93
C ASN A 101 34.05 8.44 -17.18
N SER A 102 33.46 7.89 -16.11
CA SER A 102 34.08 6.76 -15.38
C SER A 102 34.21 5.53 -16.29
N LEU A 103 33.22 5.27 -17.15
CA LEU A 103 33.27 4.20 -18.14
C LEU A 103 34.41 4.41 -19.15
N VAL A 104 34.60 5.63 -19.64
CA VAL A 104 35.71 6.01 -20.53
C VAL A 104 37.07 5.80 -19.86
N GLU A 105 37.25 6.35 -18.65
CA GLU A 105 38.51 6.25 -17.91
C GLU A 105 38.89 4.79 -17.64
N ARG A 106 37.90 3.97 -17.29
CA ARG A 106 38.10 2.53 -17.08
C ARG A 106 38.51 1.81 -18.37
N MET A 107 37.85 2.11 -19.49
CA MET A 107 38.19 1.56 -20.81
C MET A 107 39.62 1.94 -21.24
N LYS A 108 40.04 3.18 -20.97
CA LYS A 108 41.42 3.65 -21.21
C LYS A 108 42.42 2.96 -20.28
N SER A 109 42.10 2.83 -19.00
CA SER A 109 43.01 2.25 -17.97
C SER A 109 43.32 0.77 -18.19
N ARG A 110 42.40 0.03 -18.83
CA ARG A 110 42.55 -1.42 -19.06
C ARG A 110 43.32 -1.76 -20.35
N ASP A 111 43.93 -0.77 -21.00
CA ASP A 111 44.67 -0.90 -22.28
C ASP A 111 43.90 -1.67 -23.38
N LEU A 112 42.56 -1.68 -23.28
CA LEU A 112 41.65 -2.19 -24.31
C LEU A 112 41.65 -1.29 -25.55
N GLY A 113 42.30 -0.13 -25.47
CA GLY A 113 42.44 0.88 -26.51
C GLY A 113 43.42 0.54 -27.64
N SER A 114 43.92 -0.69 -27.71
CA SER A 114 44.75 -1.15 -28.84
C SER A 114 43.92 -1.48 -30.10
N ASN A 115 42.61 -1.72 -29.96
CA ASN A 115 41.71 -2.02 -31.08
C ASN A 115 40.97 -0.76 -31.58
N ALA A 116 40.91 -0.58 -32.90
CA ALA A 116 40.29 0.58 -33.56
C ALA A 116 38.82 0.80 -33.13
N SER A 117 38.03 -0.27 -32.94
CA SER A 117 36.64 -0.17 -32.47
C SER A 117 36.55 0.33 -31.03
N THR A 118 37.44 -0.11 -30.13
CA THR A 118 37.48 0.38 -28.74
C THR A 118 37.85 1.87 -28.69
N GLN A 119 38.80 2.29 -29.53
CA GLN A 119 39.18 3.70 -29.64
C GLN A 119 38.00 4.55 -30.15
N ALA A 120 37.28 4.07 -31.16
CA ALA A 120 36.09 4.75 -31.68
C ALA A 120 34.96 4.81 -30.64
N PHE A 121 34.75 3.76 -29.83
CA PHE A 121 33.81 3.79 -28.71
C PHE A 121 34.18 4.88 -27.69
N VAL A 122 35.44 4.88 -27.25
CA VAL A 122 35.95 5.84 -26.26
C VAL A 122 35.80 7.27 -26.77
N GLN A 123 36.16 7.54 -28.03
CA GLN A 123 36.01 8.88 -28.63
C GLN A 123 34.57 9.36 -28.66
N ASN A 124 33.62 8.49 -29.05
CA ASN A 124 32.20 8.85 -29.05
C ASN A 124 31.70 9.11 -27.62
N MET A 125 32.06 8.30 -26.64
CA MET A 125 31.68 8.53 -25.25
C MET A 125 32.27 9.82 -24.67
N GLU A 126 33.50 10.19 -25.02
CA GLU A 126 34.11 11.47 -24.61
C GLU A 126 33.39 12.68 -25.21
N GLU A 127 33.05 12.60 -26.50
CA GLU A 127 32.26 13.66 -27.13
C GLU A 127 30.85 13.75 -26.54
N ALA A 128 30.24 12.63 -26.13
CA ALA A 128 28.98 12.64 -25.38
C ALA A 128 29.11 13.40 -24.05
N VAL A 129 30.10 13.04 -23.22
CA VAL A 129 30.40 13.70 -21.93
C VAL A 129 30.58 15.21 -22.10
N LYS A 130 31.31 15.62 -23.14
CA LYS A 130 31.60 17.01 -23.47
C LYS A 130 30.35 17.82 -23.85
N GLN A 131 29.33 17.17 -24.42
CA GLN A 131 28.03 17.79 -24.70
C GLN A 131 27.09 17.77 -23.48
N MET A 132 27.23 16.82 -22.56
CA MET A 132 26.42 16.78 -21.33
C MET A 132 26.76 17.93 -20.36
N ASP A 133 27.99 18.44 -20.38
CA ASP A 133 28.43 19.60 -19.60
C ASP A 133 27.63 20.88 -19.86
N PRO A 134 27.56 21.39 -21.11
CA PRO A 134 26.75 22.56 -21.43
C PRO A 134 25.26 22.28 -21.23
N ALA A 135 24.77 21.06 -21.49
CA ALA A 135 23.39 20.69 -21.18
C ALA A 135 23.06 20.90 -19.69
N ALA A 136 23.89 20.34 -18.79
CA ALA A 136 23.70 20.50 -17.36
C ALA A 136 23.75 21.98 -16.92
N LYS A 137 24.63 22.80 -17.50
CA LYS A 137 24.73 24.24 -17.18
C LYS A 137 23.49 25.03 -17.63
N GLU A 138 23.00 24.76 -18.83
CA GLU A 138 21.79 25.39 -19.36
C GLU A 138 20.54 24.97 -18.58
N LEU A 139 20.43 23.69 -18.20
CA LEU A 139 19.39 23.19 -17.30
C LEU A 139 19.42 23.88 -15.94
N ARG A 140 20.60 24.01 -15.28
CA ARG A 140 20.73 24.74 -14.02
C ARG A 140 20.28 26.20 -14.14
N SER A 141 20.48 26.79 -15.30
CA SER A 141 20.11 28.18 -15.60
C SER A 141 18.64 28.31 -16.05
N MET A 142 17.84 27.24 -15.97
CA MET A 142 16.43 27.17 -16.41
C MET A 142 16.25 27.48 -17.90
N ARG A 143 17.30 27.27 -18.71
CA ARG A 143 17.30 27.52 -20.16
C ARG A 143 17.00 26.23 -20.90
N TRP A 144 15.73 25.83 -20.87
CA TRP A 144 15.23 24.57 -21.45
C TRP A 144 15.51 24.44 -22.95
N GLN A 145 15.22 25.48 -23.72
CA GLN A 145 15.40 25.45 -25.18
C GLN A 145 16.88 25.41 -25.60
N PRO A 146 17.80 26.20 -25.01
CA PRO A 146 19.24 26.04 -25.22
C PRO A 146 19.82 24.71 -24.77
N ALA A 147 19.25 24.06 -23.73
CA ALA A 147 19.71 22.76 -23.23
C ALA A 147 19.44 21.60 -24.21
N LEU A 148 18.36 21.65 -24.99
CA LEU A 148 17.99 20.54 -25.88
C LEU A 148 19.04 20.21 -26.95
N SER A 149 19.74 21.21 -27.49
CA SER A 149 20.74 20.97 -28.54
C SER A 149 21.94 20.15 -28.04
N PRO A 150 22.60 20.52 -26.92
CA PRO A 150 23.67 19.69 -26.35
C PRO A 150 23.17 18.32 -25.86
N GLU A 151 21.97 18.21 -25.27
CA GLU A 151 21.41 16.90 -24.87
C GLU A 151 21.22 15.97 -26.09
N GLN A 152 20.65 16.47 -27.19
CA GLN A 152 20.48 15.68 -28.42
C GLN A 152 21.81 15.23 -29.04
N LYS A 153 22.84 16.09 -28.99
CA LYS A 153 24.18 15.73 -29.44
C LYS A 153 24.81 14.68 -28.54
N ALA A 154 24.67 14.82 -27.22
CA ALA A 154 25.11 13.81 -26.27
C ALA A 154 24.47 12.46 -26.57
N LEU A 155 23.14 12.44 -26.75
CA LEU A 155 22.41 11.22 -27.13
C LEU A 155 22.92 10.61 -28.45
N GLN A 156 23.16 11.42 -29.48
CA GLN A 156 23.69 10.91 -30.75
C GLN A 156 25.04 10.20 -30.57
N TYR A 157 25.96 10.80 -29.81
CA TYR A 157 27.25 10.18 -29.53
C TYR A 157 27.14 8.91 -28.67
N LEU A 158 26.25 8.91 -27.68
CA LEU A 158 25.97 7.71 -26.87
C LEU A 158 25.44 6.55 -27.74
N LEU A 159 24.52 6.81 -28.66
CA LEU A 159 23.95 5.77 -29.51
C LEU A 159 24.95 5.25 -30.55
N ARG A 160 25.87 6.11 -31.03
CA ARG A 160 27.01 5.67 -31.85
C ARG A 160 27.96 4.78 -31.05
N ALA A 161 28.25 5.14 -29.80
CA ALA A 161 29.05 4.31 -28.90
C ALA A 161 28.35 2.96 -28.65
N GLU A 162 27.05 2.95 -28.40
CA GLU A 162 26.25 1.73 -28.24
C GLU A 162 26.31 0.82 -29.47
N SER A 163 26.24 1.37 -30.69
CA SER A 163 26.41 0.55 -31.91
C SER A 163 27.80 -0.06 -32.02
N ILE A 164 28.85 0.72 -31.71
CA ILE A 164 30.24 0.23 -31.75
C ILE A 164 30.45 -0.84 -30.66
N PHE A 165 29.86 -0.66 -29.48
CA PHE A 165 29.97 -1.63 -28.39
C PHE A 165 29.34 -2.98 -28.75
N ARG A 166 28.17 -2.96 -29.39
CA ARG A 166 27.55 -4.19 -29.91
C ARG A 166 28.44 -4.89 -30.94
N ASP A 167 29.10 -4.14 -31.83
CA ASP A 167 30.07 -4.71 -32.78
C ASP A 167 31.31 -5.30 -32.07
N ILE A 168 31.80 -4.65 -31.02
CA ILE A 168 32.88 -5.18 -30.16
C ILE A 168 32.43 -6.50 -29.52
N GLN A 169 31.21 -6.56 -28.99
CA GLN A 169 30.66 -7.76 -28.37
C GLN A 169 30.52 -8.92 -29.38
N ILE A 170 30.02 -8.63 -30.59
CA ILE A 170 29.87 -9.64 -31.66
C ILE A 170 31.23 -10.13 -32.16
N SER A 171 32.20 -9.23 -32.33
CA SER A 171 33.56 -9.59 -32.79
C SER A 171 34.32 -10.41 -31.73
N MET A 172 34.21 -10.07 -30.46
CA MET A 172 34.74 -10.88 -29.35
C MET A 172 34.03 -12.24 -29.25
N SER A 173 32.72 -12.31 -29.56
CA SER A 173 31.95 -13.56 -29.59
C SER A 173 32.32 -14.47 -30.76
N ARG A 174 32.72 -13.93 -31.91
CA ARG A 174 33.19 -14.74 -33.07
C ARG A 174 34.60 -15.28 -32.90
N ASN A 175 35.45 -14.60 -32.13
CA ASN A 175 36.84 -15.01 -31.93
C ASN A 175 37.04 -15.95 -30.71
N GLY A 176 35.96 -16.29 -29.99
CA GLY A 176 35.94 -17.14 -28.80
C GLY A 176 35.37 -18.54 -29.05
N GLY A 177 35.80 -19.22 -30.11
CA GLY A 177 35.47 -20.62 -30.37
C GLY A 177 36.46 -21.56 -29.68
N GLY A 178 36.25 -21.88 -28.40
CA GLY A 178 37.06 -22.87 -27.69
C GLY A 178 36.99 -22.69 -26.18
N GLY A 179 36.59 -23.74 -25.46
CA GLY A 179 36.38 -23.75 -24.01
C GLY A 179 37.49 -23.05 -23.24
N GLY A 180 37.12 -21.96 -22.58
CA GLY A 180 38.05 -21.08 -21.90
C GLY A 180 37.32 -19.80 -21.52
N GLN A 181 36.71 -19.84 -20.35
CA GLN A 181 36.10 -18.71 -19.63
C GLN A 181 37.01 -17.47 -19.71
N SER A 182 36.81 -16.63 -20.72
CA SER A 182 37.61 -15.40 -20.91
C SER A 182 37.03 -14.30 -20.03
N GLY A 183 37.80 -13.90 -19.02
CA GLY A 183 37.42 -12.93 -17.98
C GLY A 183 37.12 -11.51 -18.47
N ALA A 184 37.43 -11.14 -19.71
CA ALA A 184 37.24 -9.76 -20.18
C ALA A 184 35.76 -9.32 -20.25
N THR A 185 34.84 -10.19 -20.66
CA THR A 185 33.40 -9.86 -20.76
C THR A 185 32.70 -9.92 -19.40
N ARG A 186 33.04 -10.92 -18.57
CA ARG A 186 32.55 -11.02 -17.17
C ARG A 186 33.10 -9.93 -16.26
N ASP A 187 34.32 -9.46 -16.49
CA ASP A 187 34.88 -8.34 -15.73
C ASP A 187 34.25 -7.01 -16.12
N MET A 188 33.84 -6.81 -17.38
CA MET A 188 33.07 -5.62 -17.77
C MET A 188 31.67 -5.60 -17.13
N GLU A 189 31.03 -6.77 -17.06
CA GLU A 189 29.72 -6.99 -16.44
C GLU A 189 29.77 -6.83 -14.91
N ASN A 190 30.72 -7.51 -14.24
CA ASN A 190 30.96 -7.39 -12.78
C ASN A 190 31.40 -5.98 -12.37
N LEU A 191 32.09 -5.22 -13.21
CA LEU A 191 32.53 -3.86 -12.87
C LEU A 191 31.45 -2.80 -13.13
N SER A 192 30.54 -3.04 -14.08
CA SER A 192 29.35 -2.21 -14.27
C SER A 192 28.34 -2.45 -13.15
N GLU A 193 28.22 -3.70 -12.68
CA GLU A 193 27.53 -4.03 -11.43
C GLU A 193 28.21 -3.31 -10.29
N LEU A 194 29.52 -3.46 -10.03
CA LEU A 194 30.18 -2.89 -8.85
C LEU A 194 30.04 -1.35 -8.70
N GLU A 195 29.99 -0.56 -9.77
CA GLU A 195 29.86 0.91 -9.67
C GLU A 195 28.40 1.40 -9.69
N LEU A 196 27.50 0.66 -10.34
CA LEU A 196 26.05 0.84 -10.16
C LEU A 196 25.62 0.34 -8.77
N ASP A 197 26.27 -0.69 -8.23
CA ASP A 197 26.09 -1.26 -6.90
C ASP A 197 26.77 -0.43 -5.83
N VAL A 198 27.89 0.26 -6.01
CA VAL A 198 28.41 1.12 -4.93
C VAL A 198 27.44 2.28 -4.62
N ASN A 199 26.63 2.68 -5.61
CA ASN A 199 25.58 3.70 -5.44
C ASN A 199 24.14 3.13 -5.33
N LYS A 200 23.87 1.86 -5.73
CA LYS A 200 22.62 1.14 -5.45
C LYS A 200 22.66 0.30 -4.15
N ASN A 201 23.82 -0.20 -3.73
CA ASN A 201 24.03 -0.95 -2.49
C ASN A 201 23.92 -0.10 -1.24
N GLN A 202 23.85 1.22 -1.35
CA GLN A 202 23.56 2.04 -0.18
C GLN A 202 22.06 2.20 0.07
N TYR A 203 21.17 1.86 -0.89
CA TYR A 203 19.72 2.05 -0.69
C TYR A 203 18.76 1.00 -1.29
N GLU A 204 19.19 -0.05 -2.01
CA GLU A 204 18.20 -0.95 -2.63
C GLU A 204 18.53 -2.46 -2.74
N SER A 205 19.75 -2.92 -2.52
CA SER A 205 20.07 -4.36 -2.60
C SER A 205 20.13 -5.04 -1.23
N GLY A 206 19.04 -4.96 -0.47
CA GLY A 206 18.74 -6.04 0.45
C GLY A 206 18.54 -7.30 -0.40
N ARG A 207 19.36 -8.34 -0.24
CA ARG A 207 19.01 -9.70 -0.69
C ARG A 207 17.54 -9.92 -0.33
N GLN A 208 16.64 -9.94 -1.31
CA GLN A 208 15.26 -10.35 -1.08
C GLN A 208 15.35 -11.73 -0.46
N SER A 209 15.05 -11.80 0.83
CA SER A 209 14.98 -13.08 1.50
C SER A 209 13.76 -13.79 0.95
N ALA A 210 13.79 -15.13 0.88
CA ALA A 210 12.62 -15.90 0.44
C ALA A 210 11.34 -15.56 1.24
N GLU A 211 11.50 -14.99 2.43
CA GLU A 211 10.43 -14.43 3.26
C GLU A 211 9.80 -13.14 2.70
N ASP A 212 10.59 -12.21 2.16
CA ASP A 212 10.07 -10.96 1.56
C ASP A 212 9.24 -11.25 0.30
N ASP A 213 9.71 -12.17 -0.54
CA ASP A 213 8.99 -12.61 -1.75
C ASP A 213 7.71 -13.34 -1.39
N ARG A 214 7.71 -14.10 -0.29
CA ARG A 214 6.49 -14.74 0.22
C ARG A 214 5.50 -13.69 0.73
N GLN A 215 5.96 -12.69 1.47
CA GLN A 215 5.11 -11.64 2.02
C GLN A 215 4.43 -10.82 0.91
N LYS A 216 5.18 -10.45 -0.15
CA LYS A 216 4.62 -9.77 -1.33
C LYS A 216 3.51 -10.58 -2.00
N LYS A 217 3.71 -11.90 -2.14
CA LYS A 217 2.69 -12.78 -2.74
C LYS A 217 1.45 -12.91 -1.87
N ILE A 218 1.58 -12.87 -0.53
CA ILE A 218 0.44 -12.86 0.40
C ILE A 218 -0.37 -11.56 0.21
N ASP A 219 0.31 -10.42 0.07
CA ASP A 219 -0.33 -9.12 -0.13
C ASP A 219 -1.07 -9.03 -1.46
N GLU A 220 -0.46 -9.52 -2.55
CA GLU A 220 -1.08 -9.63 -3.87
C GLU A 220 -2.32 -10.55 -3.82
N ALA A 221 -2.20 -11.68 -3.12
CA ALA A 221 -3.33 -12.60 -2.93
C ALA A 221 -4.48 -11.95 -2.16
N LEU A 222 -4.18 -11.18 -1.10
CA LEU A 222 -5.17 -10.47 -0.30
C LEU A 222 -5.89 -9.38 -1.11
N GLN A 223 -5.17 -8.64 -1.96
CA GLN A 223 -5.77 -7.65 -2.87
C GLN A 223 -6.71 -8.31 -3.88
N ARG A 224 -6.25 -9.35 -4.58
CA ARG A 224 -7.08 -10.11 -5.53
C ARG A 224 -8.33 -10.70 -4.89
N LEU A 225 -8.18 -11.21 -3.67
CA LEU A 225 -9.29 -11.82 -2.95
C LEU A 225 -10.38 -10.79 -2.60
N LYS A 226 -9.99 -9.58 -2.17
CA LYS A 226 -10.92 -8.46 -1.94
C LYS A 226 -11.64 -8.05 -3.22
N GLU A 227 -10.91 -7.97 -4.33
CA GLU A 227 -11.47 -7.62 -5.63
C GLU A 227 -12.48 -8.67 -6.12
N LEU A 228 -12.14 -9.96 -5.97
CA LEU A 228 -13.02 -11.07 -6.29
C LEU A 228 -14.30 -11.07 -5.44
N ALA A 229 -14.18 -10.86 -4.12
CA ALA A 229 -15.32 -10.78 -3.22
C ALA A 229 -16.25 -9.62 -3.62
N HIS A 230 -15.66 -8.45 -3.90
CA HIS A 230 -16.42 -7.26 -4.29
C HIS A 230 -17.15 -7.44 -5.63
N ARG A 231 -16.47 -7.97 -6.66
CA ARG A 231 -17.09 -8.29 -7.95
C ARG A 231 -18.19 -9.35 -7.81
N GLN A 232 -17.97 -10.39 -7.02
CA GLN A 232 -18.98 -11.42 -6.77
C GLN A 232 -20.24 -10.83 -6.11
N GLN A 233 -20.06 -9.92 -5.16
CA GLN A 233 -21.15 -9.21 -4.49
C GLN A 233 -21.93 -8.31 -5.46
N GLN A 234 -21.22 -7.54 -6.30
CA GLN A 234 -21.84 -6.69 -7.32
C GLN A 234 -22.66 -7.51 -8.33
N LEU A 235 -22.14 -8.66 -8.78
CA LEU A 235 -22.84 -9.57 -9.69
C LEU A 235 -24.10 -10.16 -9.03
N ALA A 236 -24.01 -10.57 -7.77
CA ALA A 236 -25.16 -11.07 -7.01
C ALA A 236 -26.24 -9.99 -6.79
N ALA A 237 -25.85 -8.71 -6.72
CA ALA A 237 -26.75 -7.57 -6.62
C ALA A 237 -27.38 -7.19 -7.98
N GLN A 238 -26.62 -7.24 -9.08
CA GLN A 238 -27.14 -6.99 -10.43
C GLN A 238 -28.12 -8.05 -10.90
N GLN A 239 -27.92 -9.31 -10.52
CA GLN A 239 -28.88 -10.40 -10.79
C GLN A 239 -30.29 -10.13 -10.22
N GLN A 240 -30.43 -9.26 -9.21
CA GLN A 240 -31.76 -8.88 -8.69
C GLN A 240 -32.54 -7.96 -9.62
N ARG A 241 -31.87 -7.22 -10.53
CA ARG A 241 -32.48 -6.10 -11.26
C ARG A 241 -32.72 -6.39 -12.73
N THR A 242 -32.02 -7.36 -13.32
CA THR A 242 -32.07 -7.58 -14.78
C THR A 242 -32.07 -9.08 -15.12
N PRO A 243 -33.01 -9.58 -15.95
CA PRO A 243 -32.93 -10.94 -16.49
C PRO A 243 -31.67 -11.12 -17.37
N GLN A 244 -31.00 -12.26 -17.22
CA GLN A 244 -29.61 -12.49 -17.61
C GLN A 244 -29.30 -12.29 -19.10
N ASN A 245 -28.21 -11.55 -19.38
CA ASN A 245 -27.52 -11.52 -20.68
C ASN A 245 -26.33 -12.50 -20.71
N PHE A 246 -25.95 -12.96 -21.91
CA PHE A 246 -24.77 -13.80 -22.16
C PHE A 246 -23.48 -13.21 -21.53
N GLN A 247 -23.36 -11.89 -21.56
CA GLN A 247 -22.26 -11.13 -20.94
C GLN A 247 -22.06 -11.47 -19.44
N GLN A 248 -23.13 -11.57 -18.65
CA GLN A 248 -23.06 -11.84 -17.21
C GLN A 248 -22.64 -13.29 -16.89
N ARG A 249 -22.94 -14.24 -17.79
CA ARG A 249 -22.48 -15.63 -17.62
C ARG A 249 -20.98 -15.74 -17.90
N TRP A 250 -20.50 -15.04 -18.93
CA TRP A 250 -19.08 -14.95 -19.22
C TRP A 250 -18.31 -14.28 -18.08
N GLU A 251 -18.87 -13.21 -17.49
CA GLU A 251 -18.26 -12.51 -16.35
C GLU A 251 -18.17 -13.40 -15.09
N GLN A 252 -19.20 -14.20 -14.81
CA GLN A 252 -19.17 -15.21 -13.73
C GLN A 252 -18.12 -16.31 -14.00
N GLU A 253 -17.98 -16.73 -15.25
CA GLU A 253 -17.00 -17.77 -15.59
C GLU A 253 -15.56 -17.26 -15.53
N MET A 254 -15.32 -16.00 -15.92
CA MET A 254 -14.05 -15.32 -15.73
C MET A 254 -13.70 -15.20 -14.24
N LEU A 255 -14.66 -14.77 -13.41
CA LEU A 255 -14.48 -14.65 -11.97
C LEU A 255 -14.10 -15.99 -11.33
N ARG A 256 -14.74 -17.07 -11.75
CA ARG A 256 -14.43 -18.42 -11.29
C ARG A 256 -13.02 -18.85 -11.69
N ARG A 257 -12.61 -18.59 -12.93
CA ARG A 257 -11.24 -18.91 -13.39
C ARG A 257 -10.20 -18.13 -12.59
N GLU A 258 -10.47 -16.86 -12.30
CA GLU A 258 -9.61 -15.99 -11.50
C GLU A 258 -9.51 -16.48 -10.04
N ALA A 259 -10.64 -16.85 -9.42
CA ALA A 259 -10.65 -17.47 -8.08
C ALA A 259 -9.88 -18.80 -8.04
N GLU A 260 -9.98 -19.62 -9.09
CA GLU A 260 -9.29 -20.92 -9.18
C GLU A 260 -7.78 -20.77 -9.49
N GLN A 261 -7.39 -19.70 -10.19
CA GLN A 261 -5.98 -19.31 -10.32
C GLN A 261 -5.42 -18.83 -8.98
N LEU A 262 -6.16 -17.97 -8.27
CA LEU A 262 -5.76 -17.49 -6.95
C LEU A 262 -5.64 -18.64 -5.94
N ARG A 263 -6.55 -19.63 -6.00
CA ARG A 263 -6.44 -20.88 -5.23
C ARG A 263 -5.09 -21.55 -5.44
N ARG A 264 -4.77 -21.84 -6.70
CA ARG A 264 -3.52 -22.54 -7.07
C ARG A 264 -2.29 -21.77 -6.63
N GLN A 265 -2.32 -20.44 -6.73
CA GLN A 265 -1.22 -19.59 -6.28
C GLN A 265 -1.02 -19.69 -4.76
N MET A 266 -2.11 -19.68 -3.98
CA MET A 266 -2.02 -19.85 -2.52
C MET A 266 -1.62 -21.27 -2.11
N GLU A 267 -2.08 -22.31 -2.81
CA GLU A 267 -1.68 -23.70 -2.58
C GLU A 267 -0.18 -23.91 -2.84
N GLN A 268 0.36 -23.34 -3.92
CA GLN A 268 1.80 -23.37 -4.21
C GLN A 268 2.61 -22.67 -3.12
N MET A 269 2.09 -21.57 -2.58
CA MET A 269 2.75 -20.84 -1.50
C MET A 269 2.71 -21.61 -0.17
N ALA A 270 1.61 -22.29 0.12
CA ALA A 270 1.49 -23.17 1.28
C ALA A 270 2.43 -24.40 1.17
N GLN A 271 2.58 -24.96 -0.03
CA GLN A 271 3.48 -26.09 -0.31
C GLN A 271 4.96 -25.67 -0.29
N GLY A 272 5.31 -24.50 -0.83
CA GLY A 272 6.67 -23.95 -0.78
C GLY A 272 7.16 -23.60 0.63
N ALA A 273 6.27 -23.54 1.61
CA ALA A 273 6.59 -23.33 3.02
C ALA A 273 6.93 -24.62 3.79
N GLN A 274 6.95 -25.76 3.10
CA GLN A 274 7.28 -27.05 3.69
C GLN A 274 8.80 -27.25 3.62
N PRO A 275 9.55 -27.23 4.75
CA PRO A 275 10.93 -27.66 4.71
C PRO A 275 10.96 -29.10 4.20
N PRO A 276 11.94 -29.50 3.35
CA PRO A 276 12.10 -30.88 2.94
C PRO A 276 12.31 -31.69 4.22
N GLN A 277 11.25 -32.37 4.66
CA GLN A 277 11.30 -33.26 5.79
C GLN A 277 12.14 -34.44 5.32
N GLY A 278 13.42 -34.40 5.67
CA GLY A 278 14.37 -35.45 5.38
C GLY A 278 13.74 -36.78 5.75
N SER A 279 13.50 -37.58 4.73
CA SER A 279 13.21 -38.99 4.85
C SER A 279 14.32 -39.60 5.70
N SER A 280 14.01 -39.88 6.96
CA SER A 280 14.84 -40.65 7.87
C SER A 280 14.96 -42.05 7.28
N GLN A 281 15.95 -42.21 6.41
CA GLN A 281 16.32 -43.48 5.83
C GLN A 281 16.92 -44.32 6.94
N GLN A 282 16.14 -45.33 7.31
CA GLN A 282 16.45 -46.37 8.26
C GLN A 282 17.64 -47.19 7.73
N SER A 283 18.86 -46.70 7.95
CA SER A 283 20.06 -47.51 7.82
C SER A 283 20.22 -48.36 9.07
N GLN A 284 19.78 -49.60 8.93
CA GLN A 284 20.08 -50.73 9.76
C GLN A 284 21.59 -51.01 9.67
N SER A 285 22.34 -50.71 10.72
CA SER A 285 23.67 -51.29 10.92
C SER A 285 23.83 -51.77 12.36
N GLN A 286 24.16 -53.04 12.43
CA GLN A 286 24.30 -53.90 13.58
C GLN A 286 25.77 -53.88 14.00
N GLY A 287 26.07 -53.68 15.30
CA GLY A 287 27.33 -54.15 15.89
C GLY A 287 28.11 -53.16 16.76
N SER A 288 28.14 -53.49 18.05
CA SER A 288 29.21 -53.27 19.06
C SER A 288 29.11 -52.05 20.01
N PRO A 289 29.06 -52.29 21.34
CA PRO A 289 29.20 -51.26 22.38
C PRO A 289 30.65 -51.13 22.87
N GLN A 290 30.94 -49.98 23.53
CA GLN A 290 31.77 -49.82 24.74
C GLN A 290 32.83 -48.70 24.66
N GLY A 291 32.66 -47.72 25.57
CA GLY A 291 33.77 -47.00 26.22
C GLY A 291 34.15 -45.63 25.66
N ALA A 292 33.69 -44.55 26.32
CA ALA A 292 34.57 -43.53 26.91
C ALA A 292 33.76 -42.40 27.54
N GLN A 293 34.02 -42.19 28.82
CA GLN A 293 33.49 -41.17 29.72
C GLN A 293 34.51 -40.04 29.79
N SER A 294 34.17 -38.80 29.40
CA SER A 294 34.87 -37.63 29.94
C SER A 294 34.07 -36.33 29.80
N SER A 295 33.83 -35.73 30.98
CA SER A 295 33.88 -34.29 31.29
C SER A 295 33.00 -33.32 30.50
N GLY A 296 32.06 -32.72 31.25
CA GLY A 296 31.27 -31.59 30.82
C GLY A 296 32.09 -30.32 30.62
N GLN A 297 31.68 -29.57 29.60
CA GLN A 297 31.79 -28.13 29.61
C GLN A 297 30.52 -27.57 28.96
N SER A 298 29.67 -27.01 29.80
CA SER A 298 28.47 -26.27 29.49
C SER A 298 28.79 -25.07 28.60
N ARG A 299 28.73 -25.29 27.27
CA ARG A 299 28.46 -24.23 26.30
C ARG A 299 26.96 -23.98 26.29
N GLN A 300 26.52 -23.03 27.11
CA GLN A 300 25.24 -22.36 26.93
C GLN A 300 25.28 -21.62 25.59
N ARG A 301 24.82 -22.30 24.53
CA ARG A 301 24.29 -21.62 23.35
C ARG A 301 23.04 -20.86 23.80
N PRO A 302 22.84 -19.59 23.40
CA PRO A 302 21.57 -18.93 23.60
C PRO A 302 20.50 -19.76 22.89
N SER A 303 19.48 -20.16 23.63
CA SER A 303 18.24 -20.68 23.09
C SER A 303 17.63 -19.59 22.20
N GLU A 304 17.64 -19.82 20.89
CA GLU A 304 16.72 -19.12 19.99
C GLU A 304 15.29 -19.34 20.52
N PRO A 305 14.46 -18.28 20.61
CA PRO A 305 13.19 -18.37 21.30
C PRO A 305 12.22 -19.29 20.56
N GLU A 306 11.66 -20.26 21.29
CA GLU A 306 10.55 -21.16 20.89
C GLU A 306 9.34 -20.42 20.27
N ILE A 307 9.23 -19.11 20.52
CA ILE A 307 8.18 -18.22 20.04
C ILE A 307 8.19 -18.06 18.51
N ALA A 308 9.37 -18.04 17.87
CA ALA A 308 9.48 -17.88 16.41
C ALA A 308 8.93 -19.09 15.63
N ARG A 309 9.15 -20.32 16.14
CA ARG A 309 8.58 -21.56 15.58
C ARG A 309 7.07 -21.66 15.78
N ASN A 310 6.57 -21.17 16.91
CA ASN A 310 5.14 -21.25 17.22
C ASN A 310 4.32 -20.27 16.36
N ASN A 311 4.84 -19.05 16.12
CA ASN A 311 4.21 -18.07 15.23
C ASN A 311 4.18 -18.51 13.75
N GLN A 312 5.23 -19.19 13.27
CA GLN A 312 5.21 -19.76 11.91
C GLN A 312 4.15 -20.86 11.75
N THR A 313 3.89 -21.63 12.80
CA THR A 313 2.89 -22.71 12.79
C THR A 313 1.47 -22.15 12.81
N GLY A 314 1.21 -21.11 13.62
CA GLY A 314 -0.08 -20.41 13.65
C GLY A 314 -0.41 -19.71 12.32
N ASN A 315 0.56 -19.03 11.70
CA ASN A 315 0.37 -18.40 10.38
C ASN A 315 0.08 -19.45 9.28
N ARG A 316 0.69 -20.63 9.38
CA ARG A 316 0.42 -21.73 8.44
C ARG A 316 -1.02 -22.24 8.57
N GLN A 317 -1.49 -22.44 9.80
CA GLN A 317 -2.87 -22.86 10.06
C GLN A 317 -3.87 -21.81 9.56
N ALA A 318 -3.60 -20.52 9.78
CA ALA A 318 -4.44 -19.44 9.28
C ALA A 318 -4.49 -19.40 7.74
N LEU A 319 -3.34 -19.62 7.07
CA LEU A 319 -3.27 -19.70 5.61
C LEU A 319 -4.03 -20.94 5.07
N GLU A 320 -3.90 -22.09 5.71
CA GLU A 320 -4.62 -23.32 5.36
C GLU A 320 -6.15 -23.13 5.50
N GLN A 321 -6.59 -22.47 6.58
CA GLN A 321 -8.00 -22.12 6.78
C GLN A 321 -8.52 -21.14 5.72
N ALA A 322 -7.72 -20.13 5.35
CA ALA A 322 -8.08 -19.20 4.29
C ALA A 322 -8.20 -19.90 2.92
N ILE A 323 -7.28 -20.83 2.61
CA ILE A 323 -7.36 -21.67 1.42
C ILE A 323 -8.62 -22.54 1.44
N GLU A 324 -8.96 -23.13 2.58
CA GLU A 324 -10.18 -23.94 2.73
C GLU A 324 -11.46 -23.12 2.50
N ARG A 325 -11.52 -21.88 3.02
CA ARG A 325 -12.64 -20.96 2.76
C ARG A 325 -12.74 -20.57 1.29
N LEU A 326 -11.61 -20.31 0.63
CA LEU A 326 -11.56 -20.04 -0.80
C LEU A 326 -11.97 -21.27 -1.64
N ASN A 327 -11.65 -22.48 -1.18
CA ASN A 327 -12.09 -23.74 -1.79
C ASN A 327 -13.61 -23.90 -1.72
N GLN A 328 -14.21 -23.59 -0.56
CA GLN A 328 -15.65 -23.59 -0.39
C GLN A 328 -16.31 -22.56 -1.31
N ALA A 329 -15.78 -21.33 -1.37
CA ALA A 329 -16.27 -20.29 -2.27
C ALA A 329 -16.24 -20.71 -3.74
N THR A 330 -15.14 -21.30 -4.20
CA THR A 330 -14.97 -21.73 -5.61
C THR A 330 -15.96 -22.83 -5.99
N ARG A 331 -16.25 -23.76 -5.06
CA ARG A 331 -17.26 -24.80 -5.27
C ARG A 331 -18.66 -24.20 -5.33
N GLU A 332 -19.01 -23.31 -4.41
CA GLU A 332 -20.32 -22.65 -4.37
C GLU A 332 -20.59 -21.80 -5.63
N MET A 333 -19.56 -21.14 -6.18
CA MET A 333 -19.65 -20.47 -7.48
C MET A 333 -19.94 -21.47 -8.62
N GLY A 334 -19.26 -22.63 -8.62
CA GLY A 334 -19.49 -23.69 -9.61
C GLY A 334 -20.90 -24.28 -9.54
N ASP A 335 -21.41 -24.50 -8.34
CA ASP A 335 -22.75 -25.03 -8.10
C ASP A 335 -23.82 -23.99 -8.48
N SER A 336 -23.59 -22.71 -8.20
CA SER A 336 -24.51 -21.64 -8.65
C SER A 336 -24.56 -21.49 -10.18
N ALA A 337 -23.41 -21.62 -10.86
CA ALA A 337 -23.31 -21.49 -12.31
C ALA A 337 -23.97 -22.66 -13.04
N SER A 338 -23.79 -23.88 -12.52
CA SER A 338 -24.44 -25.09 -13.05
C SER A 338 -25.95 -25.13 -12.77
N ALA A 339 -26.39 -24.62 -11.62
CA ALA A 339 -27.81 -24.43 -11.31
C ALA A 339 -28.46 -23.37 -12.22
N ALA A 340 -27.74 -22.26 -12.50
CA ALA A 340 -28.21 -21.23 -13.43
C ALA A 340 -28.33 -21.72 -14.87
N GLY A 341 -27.48 -22.67 -15.30
CA GLY A 341 -27.55 -23.29 -16.62
C GLY A 341 -28.75 -24.23 -16.83
N ARG A 342 -29.29 -24.83 -15.75
CA ARG A 342 -30.44 -25.75 -15.80
C ARG A 342 -31.78 -25.07 -15.53
N GLN A 343 -31.81 -24.05 -14.67
CA GLN A 343 -33.02 -23.26 -14.38
C GLN A 343 -32.65 -21.79 -14.15
N PRO A 344 -32.92 -20.89 -15.13
CA PRO A 344 -32.45 -19.49 -15.12
C PRO A 344 -32.97 -18.61 -13.98
N ASN A 345 -33.95 -19.07 -13.18
CA ASN A 345 -34.68 -18.25 -12.22
C ASN A 345 -34.84 -18.93 -10.84
N SER A 346 -33.83 -19.68 -10.40
CA SER A 346 -33.88 -20.38 -9.11
C SER A 346 -33.21 -19.55 -8.00
N ASN A 347 -33.92 -19.35 -6.88
CA ASN A 347 -33.38 -18.71 -5.65
C ASN A 347 -32.08 -19.38 -5.14
N SER A 348 -31.82 -20.63 -5.53
CA SER A 348 -30.64 -21.40 -5.14
C SER A 348 -29.34 -20.90 -5.78
N SER A 349 -29.36 -20.41 -7.03
CA SER A 349 -28.16 -19.87 -7.68
C SER A 349 -27.73 -18.55 -7.04
N GLN A 350 -28.70 -17.70 -6.71
CA GLN A 350 -28.47 -16.44 -6.02
C GLN A 350 -27.96 -16.63 -4.59
N ALA A 351 -28.53 -17.60 -3.85
CA ALA A 351 -28.04 -17.95 -2.52
C ALA A 351 -26.62 -18.54 -2.55
N GLY A 352 -26.27 -19.29 -3.61
CA GLY A 352 -24.90 -19.78 -3.84
C GLY A 352 -23.89 -18.64 -4.08
N ALA A 353 -24.23 -17.68 -4.95
CA ALA A 353 -23.36 -16.54 -5.25
C ALA A 353 -23.07 -15.64 -4.03
N ARG A 354 -24.06 -15.45 -3.15
CA ARG A 354 -23.89 -14.68 -1.90
C ARG A 354 -23.01 -15.41 -0.89
N ARG A 355 -23.26 -16.70 -0.66
CA ARG A 355 -22.42 -17.51 0.22
C ARG A 355 -20.98 -17.57 -0.28
N ALA A 356 -20.78 -17.63 -1.59
CA ALA A 356 -19.44 -17.57 -2.17
C ALA A 356 -18.73 -16.23 -1.89
N ALA A 357 -19.45 -15.10 -1.99
CA ALA A 357 -18.89 -13.79 -1.64
C ALA A 357 -18.52 -13.70 -0.15
N GLU A 358 -19.39 -14.18 0.74
CA GLU A 358 -19.14 -14.23 2.19
C GLU A 358 -17.91 -15.08 2.52
N ARG A 359 -17.76 -16.24 1.86
CA ARG A 359 -16.60 -17.13 2.03
C ARG A 359 -15.30 -16.52 1.55
N LEU A 360 -15.33 -15.76 0.44
CA LEU A 360 -14.17 -14.99 0.00
C LEU A 360 -13.85 -13.92 1.04
N GLU A 361 -14.82 -13.14 1.51
CA GLU A 361 -14.58 -12.11 2.52
C GLU A 361 -14.00 -12.68 3.82
N GLU A 362 -14.51 -13.82 4.30
CA GLU A 362 -13.96 -14.57 5.43
C GLU A 362 -12.48 -14.92 5.23
N ALA A 363 -12.11 -15.46 4.06
CA ALA A 363 -10.73 -15.81 3.73
C ALA A 363 -9.82 -14.55 3.73
N GLY A 364 -10.32 -13.43 3.21
CA GLY A 364 -9.60 -12.16 3.17
C GLY A 364 -9.39 -11.57 4.55
N ASN A 365 -10.40 -11.70 5.42
CA ASN A 365 -10.33 -11.28 6.82
C ASN A 365 -9.33 -12.12 7.62
N MET A 366 -9.26 -13.44 7.39
CA MET A 366 -8.26 -14.33 8.00
C MET A 366 -6.84 -13.95 7.58
N LEU A 367 -6.59 -13.73 6.29
CA LEU A 367 -5.27 -13.29 5.80
C LEU A 367 -4.90 -11.89 6.32
N SER A 368 -5.87 -10.98 6.41
CA SER A 368 -5.65 -9.65 6.99
C SER A 368 -5.35 -9.70 8.49
N GLN A 369 -5.94 -10.64 9.23
CA GLN A 369 -5.63 -10.85 10.64
C GLN A 369 -4.24 -11.46 10.82
N MET A 370 -3.88 -12.46 10.01
CA MET A 370 -2.54 -13.05 9.97
C MET A 370 -1.49 -11.97 9.68
N ARG A 371 -1.73 -11.11 8.68
CA ARG A 371 -0.84 -9.99 8.35
C ARG A 371 -0.67 -9.04 9.54
N ARG A 372 -1.76 -8.69 10.23
CA ARG A 372 -1.70 -7.85 11.44
C ARG A 372 -0.91 -8.50 12.58
N GLN A 373 -1.02 -9.81 12.76
CA GLN A 373 -0.24 -10.54 13.77
C GLN A 373 1.25 -10.60 13.42
N GLN A 374 1.59 -10.79 12.14
CA GLN A 374 2.97 -10.76 11.65
C GLN A 374 3.60 -9.39 11.86
N THR A 375 2.90 -8.33 11.44
CA THR A 375 3.34 -6.96 11.63
C THR A 375 3.46 -6.62 13.11
N GLY A 376 2.50 -7.05 13.94
CA GLY A 376 2.55 -6.92 15.40
C GLY A 376 3.82 -7.53 15.99
N SER A 377 4.11 -8.78 15.61
CA SER A 377 5.32 -9.49 16.06
C SER A 377 6.61 -8.80 15.58
N ALA A 378 6.62 -8.27 14.37
CA ALA A 378 7.77 -7.52 13.84
C ALA A 378 8.05 -6.25 14.66
N VAL A 379 7.01 -5.51 15.09
CA VAL A 379 7.20 -4.35 15.97
C VAL A 379 7.75 -4.78 17.33
N ASP A 380 7.23 -5.86 17.91
CA ASP A 380 7.73 -6.40 19.18
C ASP A 380 9.20 -6.81 19.08
N ASP A 381 9.60 -7.40 17.95
CA ASP A 381 11.00 -7.75 17.68
C ASP A 381 11.88 -6.50 17.55
N LEU A 382 11.42 -5.47 16.84
CA LEU A 382 12.15 -4.20 16.71
C LEU A 382 12.28 -3.46 18.05
N GLU A 383 11.23 -3.47 18.86
CA GLU A 383 11.22 -2.88 20.21
C GLU A 383 12.23 -3.57 21.12
N ARG A 384 12.26 -4.91 21.11
CA ARG A 384 13.27 -5.72 21.81
C ARG A 384 14.69 -5.45 21.30
N GLN A 385 14.89 -5.44 19.97
CA GLN A 385 16.19 -5.19 19.36
C GLN A 385 16.72 -3.79 19.70
N SER A 386 15.85 -2.78 19.62
CA SER A 386 16.16 -1.40 20.00
C SER A 386 16.56 -1.32 21.48
N GLY A 387 15.79 -1.94 22.38
CA GLY A 387 16.10 -1.96 23.80
C GLY A 387 17.39 -2.73 24.16
N GLN A 388 17.75 -3.75 23.38
CA GLN A 388 19.04 -4.45 23.52
C GLN A 388 20.21 -3.61 22.97
N LEU A 389 20.00 -2.93 21.85
CA LEU A 389 20.99 -2.06 21.24
C LEU A 389 21.31 -0.86 22.15
N ALA A 390 20.28 -0.21 22.70
CA ALA A 390 20.45 0.91 23.61
C ALA A 390 21.23 0.53 24.88
N ARG A 391 20.90 -0.62 25.49
CA ARG A 391 21.62 -1.15 26.65
C ARG A 391 23.08 -1.47 26.35
N ARG A 392 23.36 -2.13 25.22
CA ARG A 392 24.74 -2.45 24.83
C ARG A 392 25.56 -1.20 24.52
N GLU A 393 24.96 -0.19 23.89
CA GLU A 393 25.62 1.10 23.68
C GLU A 393 25.90 1.82 25.01
N GLU A 394 24.97 1.77 25.97
CA GLU A 394 25.18 2.33 27.30
C GLU A 394 26.35 1.66 28.03
N GLU A 395 26.39 0.33 28.05
CA GLU A 395 27.50 -0.44 28.61
C GLU A 395 28.82 -0.11 27.91
N PHE A 396 28.80 0.00 26.58
CA PHE A 396 29.96 0.40 25.78
C PHE A 396 30.47 1.78 26.19
N SER A 397 29.58 2.77 26.29
CA SER A 397 29.89 4.15 26.69
C SER A 397 30.50 4.20 28.10
N GLN A 398 29.97 3.44 29.05
CA GLN A 398 30.50 3.33 30.40
C GLN A 398 31.90 2.71 30.43
N LYS A 399 32.10 1.58 29.74
CA LYS A 399 33.41 0.91 29.62
C LYS A 399 34.43 1.81 28.92
N LEU A 400 34.03 2.51 27.86
CA LEU A 400 34.89 3.43 27.12
C LEU A 400 35.35 4.57 28.03
N ARG A 401 34.44 5.15 28.82
CA ARG A 401 34.77 6.19 29.81
C ARG A 401 35.67 5.67 30.92
N GLU A 402 35.45 4.45 31.43
CA GLU A 402 36.29 3.86 32.47
C GLU A 402 37.71 3.60 31.97
N LYS A 403 37.85 3.10 30.73
CA LYS A 403 39.16 2.71 30.19
C LYS A 403 39.94 3.84 29.53
N PHE A 404 39.26 4.84 28.98
CA PHE A 404 39.86 5.95 28.20
C PHE A 404 39.45 7.35 28.68
N GLY A 405 38.68 7.47 29.76
CA GLY A 405 38.36 8.75 30.38
C GLY A 405 39.60 9.46 30.95
N SER A 406 39.41 10.72 31.35
CA SER A 406 40.48 11.60 31.83
C SER A 406 41.32 10.92 32.94
N GLY A 407 42.56 10.56 32.61
CA GLY A 407 43.54 9.94 33.52
C GLY A 407 43.73 8.42 33.37
N ALA A 408 42.81 7.68 32.74
CA ALA A 408 42.84 6.21 32.70
C ALA A 408 43.84 5.61 31.69
N GLY A 409 44.24 6.38 30.67
CA GLY A 409 45.17 5.95 29.61
C GLY A 409 46.65 6.25 29.87
N SER A 410 46.97 7.02 30.92
CA SER A 410 48.33 7.57 31.11
C SER A 410 49.32 6.59 31.76
N GLU A 411 48.84 5.49 32.32
CA GLU A 411 49.65 4.47 33.01
C GLU A 411 49.87 3.19 32.18
N ARG A 412 49.24 3.05 31.00
CA ARG A 412 49.30 1.84 30.16
C ARG A 412 50.31 1.99 29.04
N SER A 413 50.96 0.89 28.67
CA SER A 413 51.89 0.87 27.54
C SER A 413 51.18 1.24 26.22
N SER A 414 51.89 1.89 25.30
CA SER A 414 51.32 2.30 24.01
C SER A 414 50.78 1.11 23.19
N GLN A 415 51.37 -0.07 23.36
CA GLN A 415 50.98 -1.28 22.63
C GLN A 415 49.70 -1.92 23.21
N ASP A 416 49.52 -1.86 24.54
CA ASP A 416 48.28 -2.32 25.18
C ASP A 416 47.12 -1.38 24.88
N ASN A 417 47.37 -0.07 24.83
CA ASN A 417 46.36 0.92 24.50
C ASN A 417 45.86 0.78 23.06
N GLN A 418 46.75 0.40 22.13
CA GLN A 418 46.40 0.13 20.73
C GLN A 418 45.53 -1.13 20.59
N LYS A 419 45.89 -2.23 21.27
CA LYS A 419 45.07 -3.46 21.28
C LYS A 419 43.68 -3.23 21.89
N LEU A 420 43.61 -2.46 22.97
CA LEU A 420 42.35 -2.11 23.61
C LEU A 420 41.49 -1.27 22.66
N SER A 421 42.10 -0.31 21.97
CA SER A 421 41.41 0.50 20.95
C SER A 421 40.84 -0.34 19.82
N GLU A 422 41.60 -1.31 19.29
CA GLU A 422 41.09 -2.23 18.25
C GLU A 422 39.88 -3.06 18.72
N GLN A 423 39.88 -3.51 19.98
CA GLN A 423 38.74 -4.24 20.56
C GLN A 423 37.49 -3.37 20.66
N PHE A 424 37.62 -2.15 21.21
CA PHE A 424 36.50 -1.22 21.33
C PHE A 424 35.98 -0.75 19.97
N ALA A 425 36.86 -0.56 18.99
CA ALA A 425 36.45 -0.25 17.62
C ALA A 425 35.64 -1.39 16.99
N GLY A 426 36.06 -2.64 17.18
CA GLY A 426 35.31 -3.81 16.70
C GLY A 426 33.96 -3.99 17.40
N GLU A 427 33.86 -3.68 18.70
CA GLU A 427 32.58 -3.65 19.41
C GLU A 427 31.67 -2.53 18.87
N LYS A 428 32.22 -1.34 18.62
CA LYS A 428 31.48 -0.21 18.05
C LYS A 428 30.97 -0.48 16.63
N GLU A 429 31.78 -1.15 15.81
CA GLU A 429 31.42 -1.60 14.47
C GLU A 429 30.19 -2.52 14.50
N ARG A 430 30.15 -3.50 15.42
CA ARG A 430 28.99 -4.39 15.59
C ARG A 430 27.73 -3.64 16.04
N LEU A 431 27.87 -2.67 16.93
CA LEU A 431 26.74 -1.83 17.37
C LEU A 431 26.18 -0.99 16.23
N ARG A 432 27.06 -0.47 15.35
CA ARG A 432 26.64 0.24 14.13
C ARG A 432 25.90 -0.69 13.15
N GLU A 433 26.37 -1.91 12.96
CA GLU A 433 25.67 -2.89 12.12
C GLU A 433 24.30 -3.28 12.67
N ASP A 434 24.18 -3.41 14.00
CA ASP A 434 22.90 -3.64 14.68
C ASP A 434 21.93 -2.47 14.47
N LEU A 435 22.42 -1.22 14.53
CA LEU A 435 21.64 -0.04 14.21
C LEU A 435 21.13 -0.08 12.76
N GLU A 436 21.98 -0.42 11.80
CA GLU A 436 21.60 -0.51 10.37
C GLU A 436 20.58 -1.63 10.10
N ARG A 437 20.63 -2.72 10.87
CA ARG A 437 19.59 -3.76 10.84
C ARG A 437 18.27 -3.22 11.41
N LEU A 438 18.33 -2.53 12.55
CA LEU A 438 17.15 -1.92 13.19
C LEU A 438 16.48 -0.88 12.29
N GLU A 439 17.25 0.03 11.69
CA GLU A 439 16.74 1.07 10.78
C GLU A 439 16.03 0.47 9.56
N ARG A 440 16.63 -0.55 8.93
CA ARG A 440 16.01 -1.25 7.80
C ARG A 440 14.72 -1.95 8.21
N GLY A 441 14.74 -2.65 9.35
CA GLY A 441 13.55 -3.29 9.91
C GLY A 441 12.43 -2.28 10.16
N MET A 442 12.73 -1.16 10.82
CA MET A 442 11.75 -0.08 11.03
C MET A 442 11.21 0.49 9.71
N GLN A 443 12.05 0.71 8.70
CA GLN A 443 11.62 1.24 7.40
C GLN A 443 10.71 0.27 6.65
N GLN A 444 10.95 -1.03 6.75
CA GLN A 444 10.12 -2.06 6.14
C GLN A 444 8.78 -2.17 6.87
N THR A 445 8.82 -2.33 8.19
CA THR A 445 7.61 -2.47 9.01
C THR A 445 6.73 -1.21 8.93
N ALA A 446 7.31 0.00 8.91
CA ALA A 446 6.56 1.23 8.71
C ALA A 446 5.85 1.31 7.35
N ARG A 447 6.47 0.79 6.28
CA ARG A 447 5.86 0.70 4.95
C ARG A 447 4.70 -0.30 4.93
N ASP A 448 4.89 -1.47 5.55
CA ASP A 448 3.87 -2.53 5.60
C ASP A 448 2.63 -2.11 6.41
N MET A 449 2.86 -1.29 7.45
CA MET A 449 1.84 -0.73 8.33
C MET A 449 1.10 0.45 7.73
N ALA A 450 1.66 1.16 6.75
CA ALA A 450 1.12 2.42 6.25
C ALA A 450 -0.37 2.32 5.80
N SER A 451 -0.78 1.16 5.28
CA SER A 451 -2.15 0.92 4.81
C SER A 451 -3.13 0.43 5.88
N THR A 452 -2.64 -0.12 7.00
CA THR A 452 -3.49 -0.78 8.01
C THR A 452 -3.45 -0.09 9.37
N GLN A 453 -2.34 0.57 9.71
CA GLN A 453 -2.07 1.23 10.99
C GLN A 453 -1.24 2.51 10.74
N PRO A 454 -1.84 3.58 10.21
CA PRO A 454 -1.12 4.80 9.82
C PRO A 454 -0.47 5.51 11.01
N ASP A 455 -1.08 5.50 12.19
CA ASP A 455 -0.56 6.17 13.39
C ASP A 455 0.71 5.49 13.92
N ALA A 456 0.71 4.16 13.98
CA ALA A 456 1.89 3.40 14.39
C ALA A 456 3.01 3.47 13.33
N ALA A 457 2.66 3.48 12.04
CA ALA A 457 3.61 3.73 10.95
C ALA A 457 4.21 5.16 10.99
N ALA A 458 3.44 6.16 11.41
CA ALA A 458 3.94 7.52 11.63
C ALA A 458 4.97 7.53 12.77
N LYS A 459 4.67 6.89 13.90
CA LYS A 459 5.62 6.79 15.03
C LYS A 459 6.94 6.10 14.69
N MET A 460 6.91 5.04 13.87
CA MET A 460 8.14 4.43 13.39
C MET A 460 8.95 5.34 12.47
N ARG A 461 8.28 6.10 11.58
CA ARG A 461 8.95 7.11 10.75
C ARG A 461 9.55 8.22 11.58
N ASP A 462 8.89 8.64 12.67
CA ASP A 462 9.45 9.59 13.62
C ASP A 462 10.70 9.04 14.33
N ALA A 463 10.72 7.74 14.67
CA ALA A 463 11.89 7.08 15.26
C ALA A 463 13.08 7.05 14.29
N ILE A 464 12.84 6.69 13.02
CA ILE A 464 13.85 6.76 11.95
C ILE A 464 14.33 8.19 11.76
N SER A 465 13.40 9.16 11.77
CA SER A 465 13.75 10.57 11.61
C SER A 465 14.66 11.06 12.74
N THR A 466 14.44 10.62 13.97
CA THR A 466 15.34 10.95 15.10
C THR A 466 16.75 10.40 14.88
N LEU A 467 16.90 9.15 14.45
CA LEU A 467 18.23 8.58 14.15
C LEU A 467 18.97 9.38 13.08
N GLN A 468 18.24 9.84 12.06
CA GLN A 468 18.78 10.66 10.97
C GLN A 468 19.11 12.10 11.43
N GLN A 469 18.20 12.76 12.16
CA GLN A 469 18.38 14.12 12.66
C GLN A 469 19.55 14.23 13.63
N ASP A 470 19.69 13.24 14.51
CA ASP A 470 20.79 13.17 15.47
C ASP A 470 22.08 12.64 14.83
N GLU A 471 22.05 12.28 13.54
CA GLU A 471 23.16 11.70 12.77
C GLU A 471 23.82 10.52 13.49
N VAL A 472 23.01 9.65 14.11
CA VAL A 472 23.50 8.60 15.01
C VAL A 472 24.50 7.68 14.32
N GLN A 473 24.19 7.23 13.10
CA GLN A 473 25.08 6.39 12.29
C GLN A 473 26.44 7.08 12.03
N SER A 474 26.42 8.36 11.64
CA SER A 474 27.63 9.14 11.38
C SER A 474 28.45 9.39 12.66
N ARG A 475 27.78 9.57 13.81
CA ARG A 475 28.46 9.68 15.12
C ARG A 475 29.12 8.37 15.53
N MET A 476 28.42 7.25 15.39
CA MET A 476 28.99 5.93 15.68
C MET A 476 30.19 5.62 14.79
N LYS A 477 30.11 5.93 13.49
CA LYS A 477 31.23 5.78 12.54
C LYS A 477 32.43 6.66 12.91
N ARG A 478 32.19 7.92 13.31
CA ARG A 478 33.26 8.82 13.76
C ARG A 478 33.89 8.32 15.06
N SER A 479 33.08 7.89 16.03
CA SER A 479 33.55 7.31 17.29
C SER A 479 34.42 6.09 17.05
N GLU A 480 33.98 5.17 16.18
CA GLU A 480 34.76 4.01 15.75
C GLU A 480 36.14 4.41 15.19
N GLN A 481 36.16 5.37 14.25
CA GLN A 481 37.41 5.85 13.67
C GLN A 481 38.33 6.52 14.69
N GLN A 482 37.77 7.34 15.59
CA GLN A 482 38.52 7.98 16.67
C GLN A 482 39.13 6.94 17.59
N ILE A 483 38.39 5.90 17.95
CA ILE A 483 38.90 4.80 18.75
C ILE A 483 40.04 4.09 18.01
N ARG A 484 39.87 3.70 16.73
CA ARG A 484 40.94 3.05 15.94
C ARG A 484 42.22 3.89 15.85
N GLN A 485 42.08 5.21 15.80
CA GLN A 485 43.21 6.16 15.73
C GLN A 485 43.85 6.46 17.09
N GLY A 486 43.39 5.83 18.18
CA GLY A 486 43.87 6.09 19.54
C GLY A 486 43.32 7.39 20.16
N LEU A 487 42.34 8.02 19.52
CA LEU A 487 41.64 9.23 19.96
C LEU A 487 40.38 8.89 20.78
N ALA A 488 40.34 7.74 21.46
CA ALA A 488 39.22 7.27 22.27
C ALA A 488 38.68 8.28 23.32
N PRO A 489 39.49 9.16 23.96
CA PRO A 489 38.96 10.19 24.86
C PRO A 489 37.98 11.17 24.17
N TYR A 490 38.14 11.42 22.87
CA TYR A 490 37.23 12.27 22.08
C TYR A 490 35.94 11.54 21.73
N ALA A 491 36.00 10.22 21.54
CA ALA A 491 34.83 9.39 21.27
C ALA A 491 33.83 9.41 22.44
N VAL A 492 34.32 9.36 23.69
CA VAL A 492 33.51 9.35 24.94
C VAL A 492 32.50 10.50 24.99
N MET A 493 32.82 11.68 24.45
CA MET A 493 31.91 12.83 24.45
C MET A 493 30.70 12.62 23.54
N SER A 494 30.87 11.90 22.42
CA SER A 494 29.82 11.68 21.43
C SER A 494 28.87 10.53 21.80
N GLU A 495 29.35 9.58 22.60
CA GLU A 495 28.59 8.39 23.02
C GLU A 495 27.32 8.73 23.81
N ALA A 496 27.36 9.80 24.61
CA ALA A 496 26.20 10.21 25.41
C ALA A 496 24.99 10.61 24.55
N MET A 497 25.23 11.19 23.36
CA MET A 497 24.16 11.53 22.42
C MET A 497 23.59 10.27 21.78
N VAL A 498 24.44 9.32 21.39
CA VAL A 498 23.99 8.07 20.75
C VAL A 498 23.11 7.25 21.70
N VAL A 499 23.50 7.09 22.96
CA VAL A 499 22.69 6.40 23.98
C VAL A 499 21.31 7.06 24.13
N ARG A 500 21.27 8.40 24.19
CA ARG A 500 20.01 9.15 24.32
C ARG A 500 19.09 8.93 23.12
N SER A 501 19.63 9.03 21.89
CA SER A 501 18.83 8.84 20.68
C SER A 501 18.31 7.40 20.56
N LEU A 502 19.10 6.40 20.96
CA LEU A 502 18.66 5.00 20.98
C LEU A 502 17.53 4.74 21.99
N HIS A 503 17.56 5.39 23.16
CA HIS A 503 16.43 5.35 24.10
C HIS A 503 15.17 6.00 23.52
N ASP A 504 15.28 7.16 22.86
CA ASP A 504 14.12 7.82 22.23
C ASP A 504 13.50 6.94 21.13
N VAL A 505 14.33 6.22 20.37
CA VAL A 505 13.85 5.23 19.38
C VAL A 505 13.13 4.07 20.06
N HIS A 506 13.68 3.53 21.15
CA HIS A 506 13.03 2.45 21.90
C HIS A 506 11.66 2.89 22.44
N ASP A 507 11.58 4.09 23.03
CA ASP A 507 10.33 4.64 23.57
C ASP A 507 9.28 4.84 22.45
N LYS A 508 9.69 5.37 21.28
CA LYS A 508 8.81 5.53 20.11
C LYS A 508 8.32 4.20 19.54
N LEU A 509 9.15 3.16 19.56
CA LEU A 509 8.74 1.81 19.16
C LEU A 509 7.73 1.22 20.16
N GLY A 510 7.92 1.44 21.46
CA GLY A 510 6.95 1.08 22.48
C GLY A 510 5.62 1.84 22.35
N GLU A 511 5.65 3.11 21.94
CA GLU A 511 4.43 3.85 21.57
C GLU A 511 3.75 3.28 20.34
N ALA A 512 4.51 2.94 19.29
CA ALA A 512 3.98 2.32 18.08
C ALA A 512 3.27 0.99 18.40
N GLN A 513 3.85 0.16 19.28
CA GLN A 513 3.25 -1.08 19.78
C GLN A 513 1.92 -0.84 20.49
N ARG A 514 1.87 0.14 21.41
CA ARG A 514 0.62 0.50 22.11
C ARG A 514 -0.46 1.02 21.16
N LEU A 515 -0.07 1.72 20.10
CA LEU A 515 -1.00 2.19 19.07
C LEU A 515 -1.54 1.03 18.23
N MET A 516 -0.77 -0.03 18.02
CA MET A 516 -1.27 -1.25 17.35
C MET A 516 -2.27 -2.03 18.20
N ASP A 517 -2.00 -2.17 19.50
CA ASP A 517 -2.89 -2.82 20.46
C ASP A 517 -4.21 -2.06 20.62
N ARG A 518 -4.14 -0.73 20.46
CA ARG A 518 -5.30 0.13 20.26
C ARG A 518 -5.83 -0.01 18.82
N SER A 519 -6.35 -1.19 18.49
CA SER A 519 -7.18 -1.38 17.29
C SER A 519 -8.29 -0.31 17.20
N PRO A 520 -8.80 0.01 15.99
CA PRO A 520 -9.76 1.10 15.73
C PRO A 520 -11.17 0.77 16.24
N LYS A 521 -11.31 0.53 17.56
CA LYS A 521 -12.61 0.40 18.23
C LYS A 521 -13.37 1.73 18.23
N GLY A 522 -12.67 2.85 18.15
CA GLY A 522 -13.28 4.18 18.03
C GLY A 522 -14.04 4.39 16.72
N ASP A 523 -13.63 3.76 15.61
CA ASP A 523 -14.30 3.92 14.31
C ASP A 523 -15.54 3.03 14.20
N LYS A 524 -15.47 1.78 14.69
CA LYS A 524 -16.66 0.94 14.84
C LYS A 524 -17.67 1.55 15.82
N GLY A 525 -17.21 2.22 16.88
CA GLY A 525 -18.07 2.91 17.84
C GLY A 525 -18.86 4.07 17.22
N LEU A 526 -18.24 4.87 16.35
CA LEU A 526 -18.90 5.97 15.62
C LEU A 526 -19.91 5.47 14.59
N GLU A 527 -19.57 4.44 13.80
CA GLU A 527 -20.50 3.81 12.84
C GLU A 527 -21.67 3.11 13.54
N GLN A 528 -21.40 2.39 14.63
CA GLN A 528 -22.45 1.78 15.46
C GLN A 528 -23.33 2.84 16.13
N ALA A 529 -22.75 3.95 16.61
CA ALA A 529 -23.52 5.06 17.17
C ALA A 529 -24.40 5.73 16.12
N LEU A 530 -23.92 5.92 14.89
CA LEU A 530 -24.69 6.46 13.78
C LEU A 530 -25.89 5.54 13.43
N GLU A 531 -25.66 4.23 13.33
CA GLU A 531 -26.72 3.25 13.06
C GLU A 531 -27.79 3.23 14.17
N GLN A 532 -27.35 3.30 15.43
CA GLN A 532 -28.26 3.34 16.58
C GLN A 532 -29.04 4.66 16.65
N ALA A 533 -28.42 5.80 16.33
CA ALA A 533 -29.11 7.08 16.23
C ALA A 533 -30.20 7.06 15.15
N GLY A 534 -29.92 6.45 13.99
CA GLY A 534 -30.91 6.25 12.93
C GLY A 534 -32.10 5.36 13.36
N LYS A 535 -31.86 4.34 14.18
CA LYS A 535 -32.93 3.47 14.76
C LYS A 535 -33.81 4.23 15.76
N VAL A 536 -33.22 5.10 16.59
CA VAL A 536 -33.96 5.97 17.52
C VAL A 536 -34.86 6.93 16.72
N ARG A 537 -34.31 7.58 15.67
CA ARG A 537 -35.08 8.47 14.79
C ARG A 537 -36.22 7.76 14.08
N GLN A 538 -35.96 6.59 13.49
CA GLN A 538 -37.00 5.81 12.81
C GLN A 538 -38.12 5.36 13.77
N SER A 539 -37.77 5.06 15.03
CA SER A 539 -38.75 4.68 16.04
C SER A 539 -39.64 5.87 16.44
N LEU A 540 -39.06 7.08 16.54
CA LEU A 540 -39.79 8.34 16.76
C LEU A 540 -40.66 8.74 15.56
N GLU A 541 -40.17 8.60 14.33
CA GLU A 541 -40.95 8.90 13.11
C GLU A 541 -42.15 7.94 12.94
N ARG A 542 -42.02 6.68 13.36
CA ARG A 542 -43.14 5.71 13.34
C ARG A 542 -44.22 6.05 14.36
N LEU A 543 -43.84 6.67 15.48
CA LEU A 543 -44.78 7.17 16.48
C LEU A 543 -45.55 8.39 15.94
N GLY A 544 -44.85 9.30 15.24
CA GLY A 544 -45.46 10.46 14.58
C GLY A 544 -46.37 10.12 13.39
N ASN A 545 -46.08 9.06 12.62
CA ASN A 545 -46.81 8.71 11.39
C ASN A 545 -47.85 7.57 11.53
N GLY A 546 -48.19 7.17 12.75
CA GLY A 546 -48.98 5.97 13.04
C GLY A 546 -50.46 5.94 12.58
N GLN A 547 -51.01 7.00 11.96
CA GLN A 547 -52.45 7.11 11.68
C GLN A 547 -52.83 7.09 10.19
N GLN A 548 -52.09 6.38 9.33
CA GLN A 548 -52.51 6.21 7.93
C GLN A 548 -52.56 4.76 7.42
N ARG A 549 -52.55 3.77 8.32
CA ARG A 549 -52.62 2.33 7.91
C ARG A 549 -53.67 1.47 8.62
N SER A 550 -54.61 2.07 9.34
CA SER A 550 -55.65 1.31 10.07
C SER A 550 -57.06 1.76 9.68
N SER A 551 -57.45 1.51 8.42
CA SER A 551 -58.85 1.57 8.01
C SER A 551 -59.13 0.64 6.82
N SER A 552 -58.92 -0.66 7.02
CA SER A 552 -59.58 -1.71 6.21
C SER A 552 -59.38 -3.08 6.88
N GLY A 553 -60.42 -3.54 7.59
CA GLY A 553 -60.50 -4.93 8.04
C GLY A 553 -61.01 -5.09 9.46
N GLU A 554 -62.32 -4.95 9.66
CA GLU A 554 -62.99 -5.47 10.85
C GLU A 554 -64.25 -6.24 10.39
N ARG A 555 -64.27 -7.58 10.57
CA ARG A 555 -65.24 -8.33 11.40
C ARG A 555 -65.40 -9.80 10.97
N GLY A 556 -65.43 -10.67 12.00
CA GLY A 556 -65.87 -12.07 11.94
C GLY A 556 -64.79 -13.02 12.47
N ALA A 557 -64.55 -13.14 13.78
CA ALA A 557 -65.30 -13.91 14.78
C ALA A 557 -64.75 -15.33 14.99
N ASN A 558 -64.47 -15.66 16.27
CA ASN A 558 -64.19 -16.98 16.87
C ASN A 558 -62.93 -17.72 16.38
N SER A 559 -62.20 -18.50 17.18
CA SER A 559 -62.33 -19.01 18.56
C SER A 559 -61.03 -19.76 18.92
N GLN A 560 -60.73 -19.82 20.21
CA GLN A 560 -60.00 -20.90 20.92
C GLN A 560 -58.53 -21.25 20.56
N GLN A 561 -57.67 -20.99 21.56
CA GLN A 561 -56.92 -21.97 22.38
C GLN A 561 -55.92 -22.96 21.73
N ALA A 562 -54.78 -23.08 22.43
CA ALA A 562 -53.66 -24.02 22.26
C ALA A 562 -52.70 -23.65 21.10
N GLY A 563 -51.38 -23.66 21.23
CA GLY A 563 -50.50 -24.44 22.09
C GLY A 563 -49.52 -25.18 21.18
N GLN A 564 -48.22 -24.94 21.37
CA GLN A 564 -47.05 -25.69 20.91
C GLN A 564 -46.43 -25.46 19.51
N GLU A 565 -45.10 -25.43 19.62
CA GLU A 565 -43.97 -25.49 18.71
C GLU A 565 -43.98 -26.68 17.70
N PRO A 566 -43.01 -26.71 16.75
CA PRO A 566 -43.25 -27.08 15.36
C PRO A 566 -42.70 -28.45 14.99
N GLY A 567 -43.23 -29.03 13.92
CA GLY A 567 -42.69 -30.24 13.33
C GLY A 567 -43.09 -30.45 11.87
N SER A 568 -42.07 -30.46 11.00
CA SER A 568 -41.90 -31.37 9.87
C SER A 568 -43.08 -31.56 8.90
N SER A 569 -43.02 -31.00 7.70
CA SER A 569 -42.38 -31.62 6.53
C SER A 569 -43.40 -32.28 5.58
N SER A 570 -43.15 -32.01 4.30
CA SER A 570 -43.36 -32.96 3.19
C SER A 570 -44.71 -32.95 2.47
N ALA A 571 -44.54 -32.76 1.16
CA ALA A 571 -45.13 -33.54 0.09
C ALA A 571 -46.53 -33.14 -0.40
N ALA A 572 -46.46 -32.41 -1.52
CA ALA A 572 -46.87 -32.89 -2.84
C ALA A 572 -48.36 -33.05 -3.12
N GLY A 573 -48.77 -32.49 -4.26
CA GLY A 573 -49.84 -33.09 -5.06
C GLY A 573 -50.76 -32.09 -5.73
N GLN A 574 -50.28 -31.55 -6.85
CA GLN A 574 -50.97 -31.48 -8.15
C GLN A 574 -52.48 -31.18 -8.20
N GLY A 575 -52.83 -30.21 -9.05
CA GLY A 575 -54.05 -30.35 -9.83
C GLY A 575 -54.65 -29.09 -10.41
N ALA A 576 -54.34 -28.88 -11.71
CA ALA A 576 -55.26 -28.40 -12.74
C ALA A 576 -55.72 -26.92 -12.75
N ALA A 577 -55.38 -26.28 -13.88
CA ALA A 577 -56.00 -25.10 -14.49
C ALA A 577 -57.45 -25.40 -14.97
N PRO A 578 -58.10 -24.57 -15.81
CA PRO A 578 -57.94 -23.14 -16.14
C PRO A 578 -59.29 -22.38 -16.01
N ARG A 579 -59.30 -21.04 -16.04
CA ARG A 579 -60.38 -20.34 -16.75
C ARG A 579 -60.07 -18.90 -17.14
N GLU A 580 -60.34 -18.69 -18.42
CA GLU A 580 -60.33 -17.45 -19.19
C GLU A 580 -61.31 -16.40 -18.67
N SER A 581 -61.00 -15.16 -19.04
CA SER A 581 -61.88 -14.21 -19.73
C SER A 581 -61.81 -12.85 -19.02
N ALA A 582 -60.95 -11.94 -19.48
CA ALA A 582 -61.12 -11.06 -20.63
C ALA A 582 -61.76 -9.72 -20.23
N GLY A 583 -61.12 -8.65 -20.69
CA GLY A 583 -61.79 -7.37 -20.95
C GLY A 583 -61.34 -6.20 -20.08
N GLY A 584 -60.36 -5.46 -20.58
CA GLY A 584 -60.67 -4.08 -20.96
C GLY A 584 -60.06 -2.93 -20.14
N LEU A 585 -58.97 -2.39 -20.69
CA LEU A 585 -58.72 -0.96 -20.93
C LEU A 585 -58.43 -0.03 -19.74
N GLY A 586 -57.23 0.57 -19.78
CA GLY A 586 -56.93 1.80 -19.04
C GLY A 586 -55.46 2.21 -19.04
N GLY A 587 -54.99 2.79 -20.17
CA GLY A 587 -54.02 3.89 -20.25
C GLY A 587 -52.70 3.82 -19.47
N GLY A 588 -51.59 3.68 -20.19
CA GLY A 588 -50.24 3.86 -19.65
C GLY A 588 -49.79 5.32 -19.54
N GLY A 589 -48.61 5.49 -18.93
CA GLY A 589 -47.68 6.57 -19.25
C GLY A 589 -47.32 7.51 -18.10
N GLY A 590 -46.14 7.25 -17.51
CA GLY A 590 -45.07 8.24 -17.38
C GLY A 590 -45.14 9.33 -16.30
N ALA A 591 -43.94 9.65 -15.80
CA ALA A 591 -43.56 10.87 -15.07
C ALA A 591 -44.15 11.01 -13.67
N ALA A 592 -43.56 11.72 -12.73
CA ALA A 592 -42.22 12.25 -12.53
C ALA A 592 -42.23 12.63 -11.05
N ILE A 593 -41.03 12.74 -10.50
CA ILE A 593 -40.80 13.42 -9.23
C ILE A 593 -41.12 14.89 -9.47
N ASP A 594 -42.27 15.35 -8.99
CA ASP A 594 -42.53 16.77 -8.78
C ASP A 594 -42.61 17.06 -7.28
N ARG A 595 -41.65 17.90 -6.91
CA ARG A 595 -41.35 18.42 -5.59
C ARG A 595 -42.01 19.78 -5.52
N GLU A 596 -43.24 19.84 -5.04
CA GLU A 596 -43.84 21.11 -4.63
C GLU A 596 -44.95 20.89 -3.59
N GLY A 597 -44.78 21.50 -2.41
CA GLY A 597 -45.90 21.92 -1.57
C GLY A 597 -46.71 20.87 -0.82
N GLY A 598 -46.09 19.90 -0.15
CA GLY A 598 -46.79 19.12 0.89
C GLY A 598 -46.94 19.94 2.18
N GLN A 599 -48.04 20.66 2.33
CA GLN A 599 -48.39 21.36 3.57
C GLN A 599 -48.43 20.37 4.75
N TYR A 600 -47.53 20.57 5.70
CA TYR A 600 -47.57 19.99 7.03
C TYR A 600 -48.87 20.44 7.70
N SER A 601 -49.80 19.53 7.96
CA SER A 601 -50.99 19.82 8.77
C SER A 601 -50.58 19.82 10.25
N PRO A 602 -50.56 20.97 10.96
CA PRO A 602 -50.00 21.06 12.32
C PRO A 602 -50.94 20.55 13.42
N ASN A 603 -51.96 19.75 13.09
CA ASN A 603 -53.10 19.56 14.01
C ASN A 603 -53.77 18.18 13.90
N ALA A 604 -52.99 17.10 13.75
CA ALA A 604 -53.47 15.74 14.02
C ALA A 604 -53.03 15.35 15.44
N PRO A 605 -53.95 14.99 16.37
CA PRO A 605 -53.56 14.65 17.74
C PRO A 605 -52.68 13.40 17.73
N LEU A 606 -51.42 13.56 18.15
CA LEU A 606 -50.48 12.46 18.35
C LEU A 606 -51.06 11.48 19.37
N ARG A 607 -50.99 10.18 19.06
CA ARG A 607 -51.36 9.14 20.02
C ARG A 607 -50.33 9.17 21.14
N PRO A 608 -50.74 9.18 22.43
CA PRO A 608 -49.78 9.06 23.52
C PRO A 608 -48.96 7.78 23.37
N MET A 609 -47.65 7.91 23.46
CA MET A 609 -46.69 6.80 23.40
C MET A 609 -47.04 5.77 24.48
N THR A 610 -47.13 4.49 24.10
CA THR A 610 -47.41 3.41 25.05
C THR A 610 -46.19 3.16 25.95
N GLN A 611 -46.42 2.58 27.13
CA GLN A 611 -45.33 2.21 28.05
C GLN A 611 -44.30 1.28 27.38
N GLN A 612 -44.75 0.36 26.52
CA GLN A 612 -43.86 -0.55 25.80
C GLN A 612 -42.98 0.16 24.76
N GLU A 613 -43.54 1.14 24.05
CA GLU A 613 -42.81 1.98 23.10
C GLU A 613 -41.78 2.86 23.83
N TYR A 614 -42.14 3.42 24.99
CA TYR A 614 -41.22 4.18 25.85
C TYR A 614 -40.06 3.31 26.34
N ASP A 615 -40.34 2.12 26.88
CA ASP A 615 -39.30 1.21 27.37
C ASP A 615 -38.38 0.71 26.23
N ALA A 616 -38.92 0.57 25.00
CA ALA A 616 -38.14 0.21 23.81
C ALA A 616 -37.20 1.35 23.38
N LEU A 617 -37.70 2.58 23.36
CA LEU A 617 -36.90 3.77 23.02
C LEU A 617 -35.79 4.00 24.04
N GLY A 618 -36.08 3.82 25.34
CA GLY A 618 -35.09 3.94 26.41
C GLY A 618 -33.92 2.95 26.26
N ARG A 619 -34.20 1.71 25.84
CA ARG A 619 -33.14 0.72 25.54
C ARG A 619 -32.28 1.13 24.34
N GLN A 620 -32.88 1.69 23.30
CA GLN A 620 -32.14 2.15 22.12
C GLN A 620 -31.24 3.36 22.44
N ILE A 621 -31.72 4.31 23.23
CA ILE A 621 -30.90 5.46 23.68
C ILE A 621 -29.76 5.00 24.60
N ALA A 622 -29.98 4.01 25.46
CA ALA A 622 -28.91 3.43 26.29
C ALA A 622 -27.83 2.71 25.45
N GLN A 623 -28.23 2.00 24.39
CA GLN A 623 -27.29 1.40 23.43
C GLN A 623 -26.49 2.46 22.67
N LEU A 624 -27.15 3.57 22.28
CA LEU A 624 -26.50 4.73 21.66
C LEU A 624 -25.47 5.37 22.61
N GLN A 625 -25.79 5.48 23.90
CA GLN A 625 -24.85 6.00 24.92
C GLN A 625 -23.61 5.13 25.05
N GLN A 626 -23.77 3.80 25.00
CA GLN A 626 -22.65 2.88 25.08
C GLN A 626 -21.75 2.94 23.84
N ALA A 627 -22.34 3.09 22.65
CA ALA A 627 -21.59 3.24 21.40
C ALA A 627 -20.87 4.60 21.30
N ALA A 628 -21.45 5.66 21.88
CA ALA A 628 -20.88 7.01 21.89
C ALA A 628 -19.78 7.23 22.95
N ARG A 629 -19.49 6.24 23.81
CA ARG A 629 -18.61 6.40 25.00
C ARG A 629 -17.21 6.91 24.67
N ASP A 630 -16.67 6.50 23.53
CA ASP A 630 -15.30 6.82 23.12
C ASP A 630 -15.17 8.21 22.48
N ASN A 631 -16.28 8.95 22.30
CA ASN A 631 -16.29 10.29 21.76
C ASN A 631 -16.95 11.30 22.73
N PRO A 632 -16.19 12.19 23.37
CA PRO A 632 -16.71 13.06 24.44
C PRO A 632 -17.73 14.10 23.95
N GLU A 633 -17.69 14.51 22.68
CA GLU A 633 -18.67 15.46 22.11
C GLU A 633 -19.99 14.76 21.81
N VAL A 634 -19.94 13.58 21.19
CA VAL A 634 -21.14 12.77 20.94
C VAL A 634 -21.74 12.27 22.25
N ALA A 635 -20.93 11.83 23.20
CA ALA A 635 -21.38 11.38 24.52
C ALA A 635 -22.15 12.47 25.29
N ARG A 636 -21.76 13.75 25.14
CA ARG A 636 -22.50 14.89 25.71
C ARG A 636 -23.87 15.05 25.04
N GLY A 637 -23.94 15.03 23.71
CA GLY A 637 -25.20 15.10 22.98
C GLY A 637 -26.17 13.96 23.33
N VAL A 638 -25.65 12.74 23.46
CA VAL A 638 -26.45 11.57 23.88
C VAL A 638 -26.89 11.67 25.35
N ALA A 639 -26.07 12.24 26.24
CA ALA A 639 -26.45 12.46 27.63
C ALA A 639 -27.57 13.50 27.78
N ASP A 640 -27.57 14.53 26.94
CA ASP A 640 -28.64 15.53 26.89
C ASP A 640 -29.94 14.92 26.33
N LEU A 641 -29.85 14.11 25.27
CA LEU A 641 -30.96 13.32 24.73
C LEU A 641 -31.60 12.42 25.80
N LEU A 642 -30.77 11.72 26.59
CA LEU A 642 -31.23 10.86 27.68
C LEU A 642 -31.94 11.66 28.78
N ARG A 643 -31.48 12.87 29.07
CA ARG A 643 -32.10 13.76 30.07
C ARG A 643 -33.49 14.20 29.63
N GLU A 644 -33.64 14.59 28.36
CA GLU A 644 -34.92 14.97 27.78
C GLU A 644 -35.88 13.78 27.67
N PHE A 645 -35.38 12.59 27.30
CA PHE A 645 -36.16 11.36 27.29
C PHE A 645 -36.69 10.95 28.68
N ASN A 646 -35.86 11.07 29.72
CA ASN A 646 -36.30 10.79 31.09
C ASN A 646 -37.29 11.83 31.63
N ALA A 647 -37.25 13.07 31.10
CA ALA A 647 -38.23 14.10 31.44
C ALA A 647 -39.61 13.83 30.82
N MET A 648 -39.68 13.10 29.70
CA MET A 648 -40.91 12.71 29.00
C MET A 648 -41.70 11.57 29.69
N ASN A 649 -41.29 11.09 30.85
CA ASN A 649 -41.87 9.89 31.47
C ASN A 649 -43.43 9.95 31.51
N PRO A 650 -44.13 9.07 30.77
CA PRO A 650 -45.57 9.19 30.51
C PRO A 650 -46.43 9.03 31.76
N ARG A 651 -45.87 8.47 32.86
CA ARG A 651 -46.55 8.38 34.16
C ARG A 651 -46.50 9.66 34.98
N ARG A 652 -45.59 10.57 34.65
CA ARG A 652 -45.38 11.85 35.37
C ARG A 652 -46.05 13.04 34.68
N LEU A 653 -46.43 12.87 33.42
CA LEU A 653 -46.98 13.91 32.55
C LEU A 653 -48.46 13.62 32.27
N GLY A 654 -49.35 14.45 32.84
CA GLY A 654 -50.80 14.34 32.63
C GLY A 654 -51.31 15.08 31.38
N ASP A 655 -50.48 15.92 30.75
CA ASP A 655 -50.90 16.81 29.65
C ASP A 655 -50.44 16.31 28.27
N ALA A 656 -51.40 15.92 27.43
CA ALA A 656 -51.17 15.43 26.07
C ALA A 656 -50.43 16.43 25.16
N ARG A 657 -50.66 17.74 25.34
CA ARG A 657 -49.96 18.80 24.58
C ARG A 657 -48.50 18.97 24.98
N LEU A 658 -48.16 18.67 26.23
CA LEU A 658 -46.77 18.74 26.67
C LEU A 658 -45.96 17.57 26.10
N LEU A 659 -46.59 16.40 26.00
CA LEU A 659 -46.00 15.19 25.39
C LEU A 659 -45.67 15.41 23.90
N GLU A 660 -46.55 16.07 23.15
CA GLU A 660 -46.32 16.44 21.75
C GLU A 660 -45.13 17.40 21.57
N GLN A 661 -45.02 18.43 22.42
CA GLN A 661 -43.88 19.35 22.39
C GLN A 661 -42.57 18.68 22.81
N LEU A 662 -42.63 17.76 23.77
CA LEU A 662 -41.50 16.95 24.21
C LEU A 662 -41.05 15.98 23.11
N GLU A 663 -41.98 15.38 22.35
CA GLU A 663 -41.67 14.42 21.27
C GLU A 663 -40.96 15.11 20.11
N ALA A 664 -41.45 16.28 19.70
CA ALA A 664 -40.77 17.12 18.71
C ALA A 664 -39.36 17.53 19.16
N ARG A 665 -39.16 17.79 20.47
CA ARG A 665 -37.86 18.17 21.01
C ARG A 665 -36.86 17.00 21.02
N ILE A 666 -37.29 15.80 21.39
CA ILE A 666 -36.45 14.59 21.35
C ILE A 666 -36.06 14.25 19.91
N LEU A 667 -36.99 14.38 18.96
CA LEU A 667 -36.70 14.19 17.54
C LEU A 667 -35.60 15.15 17.07
N ALA A 668 -35.76 16.45 17.36
CA ALA A 668 -34.76 17.46 17.00
C ALA A 668 -33.37 17.19 17.62
N ARG A 669 -33.31 16.75 18.89
CA ARG A 669 -32.04 16.37 19.54
C ARG A 669 -31.42 15.12 18.93
N THR A 670 -32.24 14.15 18.54
CA THR A 670 -31.77 12.93 17.89
C THR A 670 -31.14 13.27 16.53
N GLU A 671 -31.75 14.18 15.77
CA GLU A 671 -31.21 14.69 14.50
C GLU A 671 -29.89 15.45 14.69
N GLU A 672 -29.75 16.25 15.76
CA GLU A 672 -28.52 16.95 16.09
C GLU A 672 -27.36 15.98 16.40
N VAL A 673 -27.64 14.93 17.19
CA VAL A 673 -26.68 13.86 17.48
C VAL A 673 -26.30 13.09 16.22
N GLU A 674 -27.27 12.81 15.34
CA GLU A 674 -27.02 12.14 14.05
C GLU A 674 -26.16 13.02 13.12
N MET A 675 -26.43 14.33 13.03
CA MET A 675 -25.62 15.25 12.23
C MET A 675 -24.19 15.37 12.76
N LEU A 676 -24.00 15.42 14.08
CA LEU A 676 -22.68 15.40 14.70
C LEU A 676 -21.94 14.09 14.39
N LEU A 677 -22.62 12.95 14.46
CA LEU A 677 -22.08 11.65 14.11
C LEU A 677 -21.68 11.58 12.63
N ARG A 678 -22.54 12.02 11.71
CA ARG A 678 -22.26 12.08 10.27
C ARG A 678 -21.05 12.95 9.98
N ARG A 679 -21.00 14.16 10.56
CA ARG A 679 -19.86 15.07 10.40
C ARG A 679 -18.55 14.44 10.87
N LYS A 680 -18.56 13.75 12.02
CA LYS A 680 -17.36 13.08 12.56
C LYS A 680 -16.91 11.88 11.72
N VAL A 681 -17.85 11.16 11.12
CA VAL A 681 -17.56 10.07 10.19
C VAL A 681 -16.99 10.63 8.87
N ASP A 682 -17.60 11.68 8.33
CA ASP A 682 -17.17 12.33 7.08
C ASP A 682 -15.81 13.05 7.20
N GLU A 683 -15.54 13.71 8.34
CA GLU A 683 -14.23 14.33 8.65
C GLU A 683 -13.11 13.28 8.73
N LYS A 684 -13.42 12.02 9.09
CA LYS A 684 -12.45 10.93 9.22
C LYS A 684 -12.27 10.08 7.96
N GLN A 685 -13.31 9.87 7.15
CA GLN A 685 -13.24 9.06 5.93
C GLN A 685 -12.54 9.76 4.75
N GLY A 686 -11.97 10.95 4.96
CA GLY A 686 -11.27 11.67 3.91
C GLY A 686 -12.22 12.10 2.80
N ALA A 687 -13.38 12.63 3.16
CA ALA A 687 -14.24 13.29 2.19
C ALA A 687 -13.62 14.63 1.79
N THR A 688 -12.94 14.56 0.66
CA THR A 688 -12.69 15.60 -0.33
C THR A 688 -13.98 16.33 -0.72
N VAL A 689 -14.59 17.06 0.21
CA VAL A 689 -15.49 18.16 -0.10
C VAL A 689 -14.85 19.41 0.47
N ARG A 690 -13.74 19.81 -0.20
CA ARG A 690 -13.48 21.23 -0.34
C ARG A 690 -14.69 21.76 -1.10
N SER A 691 -15.66 22.34 -0.41
CA SER A 691 -16.35 23.50 -0.98
C SER A 691 -15.22 24.44 -1.37
N ALA A 692 -14.90 24.46 -2.66
CA ALA A 692 -13.94 25.40 -3.20
C ALA A 692 -14.36 26.77 -2.68
N ALA A 693 -13.48 27.41 -1.90
CA ALA A 693 -13.65 28.83 -1.64
C ALA A 693 -13.86 29.47 -3.01
N PRO A 694 -14.94 30.25 -3.23
CA PRO A 694 -15.19 30.83 -4.53
C PRO A 694 -13.95 31.63 -4.91
N ALA A 695 -13.39 31.32 -6.07
CA ALA A 695 -12.22 32.02 -6.58
C ALA A 695 -12.51 33.52 -6.54
N PRO A 696 -11.57 34.35 -6.03
CA PRO A 696 -11.79 35.79 -5.96
C PRO A 696 -12.11 36.30 -7.36
N VAL A 697 -13.19 37.09 -7.47
CA VAL A 697 -13.63 37.67 -8.75
C VAL A 697 -12.46 38.48 -9.31
N PRO A 698 -12.02 38.24 -10.57
CA PRO A 698 -10.94 39.00 -11.19
C PRO A 698 -11.22 40.51 -11.12
N GLN A 699 -10.20 41.31 -10.77
CA GLN A 699 -10.35 42.76 -10.69
C GLN A 699 -10.86 43.30 -12.03
N GLY A 700 -12.02 43.97 -12.00
CA GLY A 700 -12.74 44.47 -13.19
C GLY A 700 -14.11 43.82 -13.44
N TYR A 701 -14.39 42.63 -12.88
CA TYR A 701 -15.66 41.91 -13.12
C TYR A 701 -16.62 41.87 -11.92
N GLY A 702 -16.27 42.53 -10.81
CA GLY A 702 -17.09 42.55 -9.59
C GLY A 702 -18.51 43.07 -9.78
N GLU A 703 -18.68 44.12 -10.60
CA GLU A 703 -19.97 44.76 -10.81
C GLU A 703 -20.89 43.93 -11.71
N ALA A 704 -20.34 43.30 -12.75
CA ALA A 704 -21.09 42.43 -13.66
C ALA A 704 -21.60 41.15 -12.96
N VAL A 705 -20.78 40.58 -12.07
CA VAL A 705 -21.17 39.40 -11.27
C VAL A 705 -22.25 39.80 -10.25
N ALA A 706 -22.11 40.96 -9.61
CA ALA A 706 -23.13 41.47 -8.69
C ALA A 706 -24.46 41.73 -9.39
N GLU A 707 -24.45 42.24 -10.62
CA GLU A 707 -25.67 42.46 -11.40
C GLU A 707 -26.33 41.15 -11.84
N TYR A 708 -25.53 40.14 -12.23
CA TYR A 708 -26.01 38.80 -12.56
C TYR A 708 -26.77 38.16 -11.38
N PHE A 709 -26.19 38.18 -10.17
CA PHE A 709 -26.86 37.65 -8.98
C PHE A 709 -28.07 38.48 -8.56
N ARG A 710 -28.06 39.80 -8.76
CA ARG A 710 -29.23 40.66 -8.52
C ARG A 710 -30.39 40.31 -9.45
N ARG A 711 -30.12 40.04 -10.72
CA ARG A 711 -31.13 39.59 -11.70
C ARG A 711 -31.65 38.19 -11.37
N LEU A 712 -30.77 37.27 -10.97
CA LEU A 712 -31.14 35.92 -10.55
C LEU A 712 -32.03 35.92 -9.29
N SER A 713 -31.78 36.85 -8.35
CA SER A 713 -32.59 37.00 -7.14
C SER A 713 -33.97 37.62 -7.38
N LYS A 714 -34.18 38.29 -8.52
CA LYS A 714 -35.47 38.85 -8.93
C LYS A 714 -36.30 37.90 -9.79
N SER A 715 -35.75 36.77 -10.22
CA SER A 715 -36.45 35.77 -11.03
C SER A 715 -36.85 34.52 -10.23
N ARG A 716 -37.00 34.63 -8.91
CA ARG A 716 -37.57 33.60 -8.05
C ARG A 716 -38.76 34.13 -7.28
#